data_AF-A0A7M7JJM4-F1
#
_entry.id   AF-A0A7M7JJM4-F1
#
_cell.length_a   1.000
_cell.length_b   1.000
_cell.length_c   1.000
_cell.angle_alpha   90.00
_cell.angle_beta   90.00
_cell.angle_gamma   90.00
#
_symmetry.space_group_name_H-M   'P 1'
#
loop_
_entity.id
_entity.type
_entity.pdbx_description
1 polymer ?
#
loop_
_entity_poly.entity_id
_entity_poly.type
_entity_poly.pdbx_seq_one_letter_code
_entity_poly.pdbx_strand_id
1 'polypeptide(L)'
;MAAVLKKRALAEYSATIQEGSPRQRPLKKLHLTKKAEIHTKTQQVSDSLRNNNDQRGRLGVLLQLERSMPREAEERVLMHRVLAEHFQRESDSPVRAKIASLLPLLCPSRLDELSTFIIGPNSSEESHVVRAALMDAVVAVGEHAMKADDRPTHNRCLRILECSLSDTSHLVKSRVLTWLAKLVPASSETAPSFRTSRSSSTQTIEQVDNTVTLSQVLTTLTIHTRHQEPRVRTAALEAALILHRRSVPLDVSLYAEAIRGLNDDFECVRMVSMKLVVALAQLHGRELVESAPGSGEKISLYDHAFANICQMINDGCMNVRVLAAQLLGSMLDVSPGFLEQTLDKKLMSNLRRKASAHERQREAFQAGEWSSGQKWQDDAPREKVDEETVSLINQGACGFFVHALEDEFLEVRLASLESLCNLAIKSASFASQSLDFVVDMFNDEIEEVRLKAIDVLEKMGHAHVLRDDQLDTVLAVLKDFSMYTREALHRMLCCCRLRTATSLNSCIEALLENLRMYPQDRKSIYRCLMRLGERNPHITLALVPKLLNIHPYLDLPEPDVEDRRYMAILIVIFNAAAGCATMLPLLEEHTLRHYIYLRDSMPHLVPYLELPLKNGQILAASKTLTSSSLEQSETFLRHVLQRVVHLPASCSLEVRHRWLRSAIEDLHQLAAVEPALAPAAHCARIFITCQSTISQVVTNRSWFDLGQATQPMGPALKAQLDELFAQASILEHRFVGLTPPEVAAVRQLWLRLRALHLVLVIRGCNMSALGLCEAFLLQVDRLQTYLEEHKLDPEAWTVAVLRELDTLSDTRPGSVCRAVAPLLEQLATTNTHKLPATTGGSTTGHMLIIPHYRSAEESLQRIRQASAVINEPTGDQDLPIKFQAGIPVAVTLDCELENVADVAAVRIRLRYPDKQEQLILPRRSNFRPTDDGRQRLYTRVLLSHGVWSEALHVELGIVLAFASGDESNFIELCEPVRVFISPKPPKKAL
;
A
#
# COMPACT_ATOMS: atom_id res chain seq x y z
N MET A 1 64.71 25.77 18.24
CA MET A 1 63.49 25.49 17.44
C MET A 1 63.70 25.47 15.92
N ALA A 2 64.62 26.25 15.34
CA ALA A 2 64.85 26.25 13.87
C ALA A 2 65.42 24.94 13.28
N ALA A 3 66.14 24.12 14.06
CA ALA A 3 66.69 22.84 13.59
C ALA A 3 65.64 21.70 13.50
N VAL A 4 64.52 21.81 14.23
CA VAL A 4 63.45 20.79 14.23
C VAL A 4 62.45 21.05 13.10
N LEU A 5 62.23 22.33 12.74
CA LEU A 5 61.41 22.72 11.59
C LEU A 5 62.03 22.32 10.24
N LYS A 6 63.36 22.37 10.11
CA LYS A 6 64.06 22.00 8.88
C LYS A 6 64.00 20.49 8.57
N LYS A 7 63.78 19.65 9.58
CA LYS A 7 63.72 18.18 9.45
C LYS A 7 62.33 17.65 9.09
N ARG A 8 61.26 18.42 9.36
CA ARG A 8 59.88 18.06 8.97
C ARG A 8 59.56 18.52 7.54
N ALA A 9 60.02 19.71 7.15
CA ALA A 9 59.86 20.23 5.78
C ALA A 9 60.59 19.37 4.70
N LEU A 10 61.64 18.63 5.09
CA LEU A 10 62.42 17.78 4.18
C LEU A 10 61.78 16.39 3.96
N ALA A 11 60.87 15.96 4.84
CA ALA A 11 60.17 14.68 4.71
C ALA A 11 58.96 14.78 3.76
N GLU A 12 58.25 15.91 3.74
CA GLU A 12 57.07 16.11 2.89
C GLU A 12 57.39 16.48 1.44
N TYR A 13 58.62 16.92 1.14
CA TYR A 13 59.05 17.28 -0.22
C TYR A 13 59.69 16.13 -1.03
N SER A 14 59.77 14.91 -0.48
CA SER A 14 60.47 13.75 -1.09
C SER A 14 59.55 12.72 -1.75
N ALA A 15 58.37 13.15 -2.23
CA ALA A 15 57.49 12.32 -3.05
C ALA A 15 57.08 13.05 -4.33
N THR A 16 58.04 13.29 -5.22
CA THR A 16 57.75 13.53 -6.64
C THR A 16 58.50 12.53 -7.52
N ILE A 17 57.67 11.89 -8.33
CA ILE A 17 57.91 10.88 -9.35
C ILE A 17 58.98 11.39 -10.34
N GLN A 18 60.08 10.65 -10.47
CA GLN A 18 61.05 10.86 -11.55
C GLN A 18 60.54 10.24 -12.85
N GLU A 19 60.49 11.08 -13.89
CA GLU A 19 60.25 10.74 -15.28
C GLU A 19 61.38 9.88 -15.86
N GLY A 20 61.00 8.81 -16.57
CA GLY A 20 61.87 8.07 -17.48
C GLY A 20 61.31 8.16 -18.90
N SER A 21 62.18 8.47 -19.87
CA SER A 21 61.93 8.50 -21.31
C SER A 21 61.45 7.13 -21.87
N PRO A 22 60.78 7.10 -23.04
CA PRO A 22 59.65 6.22 -23.29
C PRO A 22 60.11 4.80 -23.64
N ARG A 23 59.92 3.86 -22.70
CA ARG A 23 59.92 2.44 -23.04
C ARG A 23 58.61 2.11 -23.74
N GLN A 24 58.71 1.78 -25.03
CA GLN A 24 57.67 1.22 -25.88
C GLN A 24 56.86 0.19 -25.07
N ARG A 25 55.58 0.52 -24.82
CA ARG A 25 54.62 -0.48 -24.35
C ARG A 25 54.57 -1.56 -25.43
N PRO A 26 54.74 -2.85 -25.11
CA PRO A 26 54.52 -3.88 -26.11
C PRO A 26 53.07 -3.73 -26.59
N LEU A 27 52.91 -3.57 -27.90
CA LEU A 27 51.62 -3.75 -28.57
C LEU A 27 50.98 -4.99 -27.97
N LYS A 28 49.87 -4.83 -27.24
CA LYS A 28 48.98 -5.95 -26.94
C LYS A 28 48.51 -6.45 -28.30
N LYS A 29 49.24 -7.42 -28.86
CA LYS A 29 48.73 -8.28 -29.92
C LYS A 29 47.41 -8.79 -29.38
N LEU A 30 46.32 -8.44 -30.06
CA LEU A 30 45.09 -9.21 -30.00
C LEU A 30 45.51 -10.67 -30.15
N HIS A 31 45.56 -11.40 -29.05
CA HIS A 31 45.32 -12.83 -29.14
C HIS A 31 43.88 -12.89 -29.64
N LEU A 32 43.73 -13.17 -30.93
CA LEU A 32 42.53 -13.87 -31.39
C LEU A 32 42.44 -15.08 -30.47
N THR A 33 41.57 -15.00 -29.47
CA THR A 33 41.04 -16.18 -28.86
C THR A 33 40.50 -16.98 -30.03
N LYS A 34 41.13 -18.13 -30.31
CA LYS A 34 40.47 -19.23 -31.00
C LYS A 34 39.05 -19.27 -30.44
N LYS A 35 38.03 -19.24 -31.30
CA LYS A 35 36.63 -19.51 -30.94
C LYS A 35 36.65 -20.51 -29.78
N ALA A 36 36.38 -20.03 -28.57
CA ALA A 36 36.11 -20.93 -27.48
C ALA A 36 34.93 -21.76 -27.97
N GLU A 37 35.09 -23.08 -27.94
CA GLU A 37 33.99 -23.99 -28.23
C GLU A 37 32.76 -23.46 -27.50
N ILE A 38 31.67 -23.24 -28.24
CA ILE A 38 30.42 -22.78 -27.66
C ILE A 38 29.93 -23.93 -26.80
N HIS A 39 30.42 -24.00 -25.56
CA HIS A 39 29.82 -24.84 -24.55
C HIS A 39 28.45 -24.23 -24.30
N THR A 40 27.43 -24.89 -24.83
CA THR A 40 26.04 -24.56 -24.48
C THR A 40 25.94 -24.53 -22.96
N LYS A 41 25.12 -23.63 -22.40
CA LYS A 41 24.96 -23.50 -20.93
C LYS A 41 24.71 -24.86 -20.26
N THR A 42 24.09 -25.78 -20.97
CA THR A 42 23.88 -27.19 -20.62
C THR A 42 25.17 -27.99 -20.37
N GLN A 43 26.19 -27.83 -21.22
CA GLN A 43 27.49 -28.48 -21.02
C GLN A 43 28.21 -27.92 -19.79
N GLN A 44 28.18 -26.59 -19.61
CA GLN A 44 28.78 -25.94 -18.44
C GLN A 44 28.16 -26.41 -17.11
N VAL A 45 26.83 -26.55 -17.07
CA VAL A 45 26.12 -27.08 -15.90
C VAL A 45 26.46 -28.57 -15.71
N SER A 46 26.49 -29.38 -16.77
CA SER A 46 26.85 -30.80 -16.69
C SER A 46 28.27 -31.00 -16.13
N ASP A 47 29.23 -30.24 -16.64
CA ASP A 47 30.63 -30.33 -16.22
C ASP A 47 30.80 -29.80 -14.79
N SER A 48 30.10 -28.72 -14.42
CA SER A 48 30.13 -28.19 -13.06
C SER A 48 29.51 -29.14 -12.03
N LEU A 49 28.47 -29.90 -12.41
CA LEU A 49 27.87 -30.92 -11.56
C LEU A 49 28.78 -32.16 -11.40
N ARG A 50 29.54 -32.52 -12.44
CA ARG A 50 30.48 -33.64 -12.41
C ARG A 50 31.80 -33.31 -11.70
N ASN A 51 32.29 -32.07 -11.82
CA ASN A 51 33.60 -31.66 -11.30
C ASN A 51 33.56 -31.21 -9.83
N ASN A 52 32.38 -30.83 -9.32
CA ASN A 52 32.23 -30.44 -7.92
C ASN A 52 32.03 -31.68 -7.02
N ASN A 53 33.06 -32.03 -6.26
CA ASN A 53 33.02 -33.14 -5.30
C ASN A 53 32.29 -32.79 -3.98
N ASP A 54 31.95 -31.52 -3.76
CA ASP A 54 31.35 -31.03 -2.52
C ASP A 54 29.84 -30.75 -2.71
N GLN A 55 29.02 -31.21 -1.75
CA GLN A 55 27.56 -31.13 -1.78
C GLN A 55 27.06 -29.68 -1.96
N ARG A 56 27.72 -28.72 -1.29
CA ARG A 56 27.39 -27.28 -1.38
C ARG A 56 27.65 -26.70 -2.77
N GLY A 57 28.72 -27.14 -3.43
CA GLY A 57 29.07 -26.70 -4.78
C GLY A 57 28.01 -27.15 -5.79
N ARG A 58 27.63 -28.44 -5.75
CA ARG A 58 26.57 -28.99 -6.62
C ARG A 58 25.22 -28.30 -6.38
N LEU A 59 24.82 -28.06 -5.13
CA LEU A 59 23.60 -27.31 -4.81
C LEU A 59 23.67 -25.85 -5.27
N GLY A 60 24.81 -25.19 -5.15
CA GLY A 60 25.01 -23.82 -5.63
C GLY A 60 24.78 -23.70 -7.13
N VAL A 61 25.28 -24.66 -7.91
CA VAL A 61 25.04 -24.74 -9.37
C VAL A 61 23.55 -24.93 -9.69
N LEU A 62 22.85 -25.82 -8.98
CA LEU A 62 21.41 -26.04 -9.19
C LEU A 62 20.55 -24.83 -8.79
N LEU A 63 20.92 -24.11 -7.73
CA LEU A 63 20.24 -22.87 -7.32
C LEU A 63 20.50 -21.72 -8.31
N GLN A 64 21.71 -21.66 -8.88
CA GLN A 64 22.01 -20.71 -9.94
C GLN A 64 21.19 -21.03 -11.20
N LEU A 65 21.07 -22.30 -11.57
CA LEU A 65 20.24 -22.74 -12.69
C LEU A 65 18.77 -22.35 -12.50
N GLU A 66 18.21 -22.51 -11.31
CA GLU A 66 16.84 -22.08 -10.98
C GLU A 66 16.62 -20.57 -11.18
N ARG A 67 17.62 -19.75 -10.82
CA ARG A 67 17.57 -18.28 -11.02
C ARG A 67 17.76 -17.89 -12.48
N SER A 68 18.45 -18.71 -13.28
CA SER A 68 18.77 -18.46 -14.68
C SER A 68 18.25 -19.55 -15.61
N MET A 69 16.95 -19.88 -15.49
CA MET A 69 16.33 -20.95 -16.27
C MET A 69 16.44 -20.68 -17.80
N PRO A 70 16.69 -21.71 -18.63
CA PRO A 70 16.80 -21.54 -20.08
C PRO A 70 15.47 -21.09 -20.70
N ARG A 71 15.52 -20.10 -21.61
CA ARG A 71 14.33 -19.57 -22.29
C ARG A 71 13.91 -20.44 -23.48
N GLU A 72 14.88 -21.01 -24.19
CA GLU A 72 14.65 -21.83 -25.38
C GLU A 72 14.09 -23.22 -25.00
N ALA A 73 13.17 -23.75 -25.80
CA ALA A 73 12.53 -25.04 -25.53
C ALA A 73 13.51 -26.22 -25.74
N GLU A 74 14.37 -26.14 -26.76
CA GLU A 74 15.36 -27.17 -27.06
C GLU A 74 16.43 -27.29 -25.96
N GLU A 75 16.94 -26.16 -25.47
CA GLU A 75 17.86 -26.12 -24.34
C GLU A 75 17.25 -26.71 -23.07
N ARG A 76 15.96 -26.44 -22.81
CA ARG A 76 15.24 -27.01 -21.65
C ARG A 76 15.14 -28.54 -21.72
N VAL A 77 14.85 -29.11 -22.91
CA VAL A 77 14.77 -30.56 -23.11
C VAL A 77 16.14 -31.22 -22.94
N LEU A 78 17.20 -30.59 -23.45
CA LEU A 78 18.57 -31.08 -23.28
C LEU A 78 19.01 -31.04 -21.81
N MET A 79 18.71 -29.93 -21.12
CA MET A 79 19.00 -29.78 -19.69
C MET A 79 18.23 -30.80 -18.85
N HIS A 80 16.96 -31.06 -19.18
CA HIS A 80 16.15 -32.09 -18.52
C HIS A 80 16.83 -33.46 -18.59
N ARG A 81 17.29 -33.87 -19.78
CA ARG A 81 17.97 -35.16 -19.98
C ARG A 81 19.26 -35.26 -19.16
N VAL A 82 20.07 -34.19 -19.14
CA VAL A 82 21.33 -34.15 -18.37
C VAL A 82 21.06 -34.30 -16.87
N LEU A 83 20.06 -33.58 -16.34
CA LEU A 83 19.70 -33.66 -14.93
C LEU A 83 19.10 -35.03 -14.56
N ALA A 84 18.27 -35.63 -15.43
CA ALA A 84 17.71 -36.96 -15.22
C ALA A 84 18.78 -38.06 -15.19
N GLU A 85 19.79 -37.98 -16.07
CA GLU A 85 20.94 -38.89 -16.07
C GLU A 85 21.81 -38.69 -14.81
N HIS A 86 22.02 -37.44 -14.39
CA HIS A 86 22.79 -37.14 -13.19
C HIS A 86 22.07 -37.61 -11.91
N PHE A 87 20.73 -37.52 -11.85
CA PHE A 87 19.92 -38.01 -10.74
C PHE A 87 20.14 -39.51 -10.43
N GLN A 88 20.36 -40.33 -11.46
CA GLN A 88 20.62 -41.77 -11.31
C GLN A 88 22.02 -42.09 -10.76
N ARG A 89 23.00 -41.19 -10.98
CA ARG A 89 24.39 -41.37 -10.55
C ARG A 89 24.70 -40.71 -9.22
N GLU A 90 23.92 -39.72 -8.84
CA GLU A 90 24.13 -38.94 -7.63
C GLU A 90 23.77 -39.75 -6.38
N SER A 91 24.59 -39.65 -5.34
CA SER A 91 24.35 -40.31 -4.04
C SER A 91 23.71 -39.37 -3.02
N ASP A 92 23.93 -38.07 -3.16
CA ASP A 92 23.50 -37.08 -2.17
C ASP A 92 21.98 -36.81 -2.24
N SER A 93 21.24 -37.28 -1.24
CA SER A 93 19.78 -37.05 -1.08
C SER A 93 19.32 -35.59 -1.36
N PRO A 94 19.94 -34.52 -0.82
CA PRO A 94 19.46 -33.16 -1.05
C PRO A 94 19.73 -32.65 -2.46
N VAL A 95 20.82 -33.08 -3.11
CA VAL A 95 21.11 -32.75 -4.52
C VAL A 95 20.07 -33.42 -5.41
N ARG A 96 19.77 -34.69 -5.15
CA ARG A 96 18.73 -35.46 -5.85
C ARG A 96 17.34 -34.87 -5.68
N ALA A 97 16.97 -34.48 -4.46
CA ALA A 97 15.71 -33.79 -4.20
C ALA A 97 15.60 -32.46 -4.96
N LYS A 98 16.69 -31.69 -5.03
CA LYS A 98 16.71 -30.44 -5.80
C LYS A 98 16.59 -30.71 -7.31
N ILE A 99 17.29 -31.71 -7.83
CA ILE A 99 17.15 -32.13 -9.23
C ILE A 99 15.70 -32.51 -9.54
N ALA A 100 15.07 -33.35 -8.70
CA ALA A 100 13.67 -33.75 -8.86
C ALA A 100 12.73 -32.53 -8.95
N SER A 101 12.95 -31.49 -8.13
CA SER A 101 12.16 -30.25 -8.19
C SER A 101 12.33 -29.42 -9.49
N LEU A 102 13.48 -29.55 -10.17
CA LEU A 102 13.80 -28.78 -11.37
C LEU A 102 13.31 -29.46 -12.67
N LEU A 103 13.24 -30.78 -12.70
CA LEU A 103 12.75 -31.55 -13.86
C LEU A 103 11.38 -31.06 -14.40
N PRO A 104 10.32 -30.92 -13.59
CA PRO A 104 9.03 -30.45 -14.09
C PRO A 104 9.06 -28.98 -14.56
N LEU A 105 9.95 -28.14 -14.01
CA LEU A 105 10.12 -26.75 -14.44
C LEU A 105 10.78 -26.63 -15.83
N LEU A 106 11.61 -27.62 -16.19
CA LEU A 106 12.25 -27.69 -17.51
C LEU A 106 11.30 -28.28 -18.55
N CYS A 107 10.64 -29.40 -18.23
CA CYS A 107 9.73 -30.10 -19.15
C CYS A 107 8.48 -30.61 -18.43
N PRO A 108 7.41 -29.80 -18.37
CA PRO A 108 6.23 -30.12 -17.57
C PRO A 108 5.34 -31.24 -18.16
N SER A 109 5.59 -31.69 -19.39
CA SER A 109 4.83 -32.76 -20.06
C SER A 109 5.43 -34.17 -19.92
N ARG A 110 6.61 -34.31 -19.29
CA ARG A 110 7.33 -35.60 -19.24
C ARG A 110 7.14 -36.33 -17.92
N LEU A 111 6.22 -37.29 -17.90
CA LEU A 111 5.99 -38.16 -16.75
C LEU A 111 6.82 -39.45 -16.76
N ASP A 112 7.25 -39.94 -17.93
CA ASP A 112 7.87 -41.26 -18.06
C ASP A 112 9.14 -41.41 -17.24
N GLU A 113 10.08 -40.48 -17.38
CA GLU A 113 11.35 -40.47 -16.64
C GLU A 113 11.11 -40.41 -15.11
N LEU A 114 10.19 -39.57 -14.65
CA LEU A 114 9.80 -39.49 -13.22
C LEU A 114 9.18 -40.80 -12.72
N SER A 115 8.32 -41.43 -13.53
CA SER A 115 7.68 -42.70 -13.15
C SER A 115 8.69 -43.84 -13.00
N THR A 116 9.77 -43.84 -13.77
CA THR A 116 10.85 -44.84 -13.63
C THR A 116 11.63 -44.69 -12.33
N PHE A 117 11.78 -43.47 -11.81
CA PHE A 117 12.44 -43.22 -10.52
C PHE A 117 11.61 -43.70 -9.32
N ILE A 118 10.30 -43.93 -9.50
CA ILE A 118 9.36 -44.26 -8.43
C ILE A 118 8.92 -45.74 -8.46
N ILE A 119 8.59 -46.28 -9.64
CA ILE A 119 7.97 -47.61 -9.82
C ILE A 119 8.87 -48.57 -10.64
N GLY A 120 10.05 -48.14 -11.07
CA GLY A 120 10.92 -48.94 -11.94
C GLY A 120 11.58 -50.16 -11.25
N PRO A 121 12.03 -51.17 -12.01
CA PRO A 121 12.73 -52.35 -11.45
C PRO A 121 14.06 -52.03 -10.72
N ASN A 122 14.59 -50.81 -10.89
CA ASN A 122 15.78 -50.28 -10.19
C ASN A 122 15.45 -49.20 -9.14
N SER A 123 14.16 -48.94 -8.84
CA SER A 123 13.75 -47.85 -7.94
C SER A 123 13.81 -48.25 -6.47
N SER A 124 15.01 -48.44 -5.93
CA SER A 124 15.24 -48.52 -4.48
C SER A 124 15.60 -47.14 -3.92
N GLU A 125 14.75 -46.12 -4.15
CA GLU A 125 14.98 -44.82 -3.51
C GLU A 125 14.80 -44.98 -2.00
N GLU A 126 15.88 -44.96 -1.22
CA GLU A 126 15.79 -45.14 0.23
C GLU A 126 15.42 -43.83 0.96
N SER A 127 15.70 -42.67 0.34
CA SER A 127 15.47 -41.38 0.98
C SER A 127 14.01 -40.92 0.83
N HIS A 128 13.29 -40.86 1.95
CA HIS A 128 11.94 -40.30 1.99
C HIS A 128 11.88 -38.81 1.57
N VAL A 129 12.98 -38.06 1.70
CA VAL A 129 13.06 -36.66 1.23
C VAL A 129 13.06 -36.59 -0.29
N VAL A 130 13.80 -37.50 -0.94
CA VAL A 130 13.83 -37.60 -2.41
C VAL A 130 12.49 -38.10 -2.93
N ARG A 131 11.88 -39.10 -2.27
CA ARG A 131 10.52 -39.56 -2.61
C ARG A 131 9.50 -38.42 -2.53
N ALA A 132 9.53 -37.62 -1.46
CA ALA A 132 8.65 -36.47 -1.35
C ALA A 132 8.88 -35.45 -2.48
N ALA A 133 10.14 -35.13 -2.81
CA ALA A 133 10.45 -34.22 -3.92
C ALA A 133 10.03 -34.77 -5.30
N LEU A 134 10.12 -36.09 -5.50
CA LEU A 134 9.63 -36.75 -6.72
C LEU A 134 8.11 -36.64 -6.83
N MET A 135 7.38 -36.77 -5.73
CA MET A 135 5.94 -36.60 -5.75
C MET A 135 5.52 -35.13 -5.97
N ASP A 136 6.25 -34.15 -5.42
CA ASP A 136 6.10 -32.72 -5.77
C ASP A 136 6.22 -32.53 -7.30
N ALA A 137 7.19 -33.22 -7.91
CA ALA A 137 7.41 -33.17 -9.36
C ALA A 137 6.28 -33.83 -10.16
N VAL A 138 5.78 -34.99 -9.74
CA VAL A 138 4.61 -35.66 -10.34
C VAL A 138 3.38 -34.75 -10.34
N VAL A 139 3.23 -33.92 -9.30
CA VAL A 139 2.09 -33.02 -9.17
C VAL A 139 2.20 -31.82 -10.07
N ALA A 140 3.39 -31.23 -10.22
CA ALA A 140 3.63 -30.18 -11.20
C ALA A 140 3.32 -30.65 -12.64
N VAL A 141 3.68 -31.89 -12.97
CA VAL A 141 3.28 -32.53 -14.25
C VAL A 141 1.78 -32.75 -14.31
N GLY A 142 1.15 -33.21 -13.23
CA GLY A 142 -0.30 -33.40 -13.14
C GLY A 142 -1.11 -32.11 -13.33
N GLU A 143 -0.68 -31.00 -12.74
CA GLU A 143 -1.32 -29.68 -12.90
C GLU A 143 -1.18 -29.15 -14.34
N HIS A 144 -0.03 -29.40 -14.98
CA HIS A 144 0.16 -29.06 -16.40
C HIS A 144 -0.74 -29.92 -17.30
N ALA A 145 -0.84 -31.22 -17.02
CA ALA A 145 -1.73 -32.13 -17.75
C ALA A 145 -3.21 -31.71 -17.62
N MET A 146 -3.66 -31.26 -16.44
CA MET A 146 -5.01 -30.70 -16.27
C MET A 146 -5.24 -29.44 -17.12
N LYS A 147 -4.25 -28.54 -17.18
CA LYS A 147 -4.35 -27.31 -18.01
C LYS A 147 -4.35 -27.62 -19.50
N ALA A 148 -3.70 -28.71 -19.91
CA ALA A 148 -3.60 -29.15 -21.30
C ALA A 148 -4.71 -30.16 -21.71
N ASP A 149 -5.64 -30.50 -20.82
CA ASP A 149 -6.67 -31.56 -20.98
C ASP A 149 -6.09 -32.95 -21.36
N ASP A 150 -4.88 -33.26 -20.89
CA ASP A 150 -4.20 -34.55 -21.11
C ASP A 150 -4.60 -35.58 -20.04
N ARG A 151 -5.80 -36.17 -20.23
CA ARG A 151 -6.41 -37.17 -19.34
C ARG A 151 -5.53 -38.40 -19.04
N PRO A 152 -4.83 -39.05 -20.00
CA PRO A 152 -4.05 -40.25 -19.70
C PRO A 152 -2.84 -39.95 -18.81
N THR A 153 -2.10 -38.86 -19.05
CA THR A 153 -0.99 -38.46 -18.20
C THR A 153 -1.48 -38.07 -16.81
N HIS A 154 -2.59 -37.35 -16.73
CA HIS A 154 -3.23 -36.97 -15.47
C HIS A 154 -3.64 -38.18 -14.62
N ASN A 155 -4.34 -39.15 -15.21
CA ASN A 155 -4.74 -40.39 -14.52
C ASN A 155 -3.52 -41.21 -14.06
N ARG A 156 -2.45 -41.23 -14.84
CA ARG A 156 -1.20 -41.91 -14.45
C ARG A 156 -0.52 -41.21 -13.26
N CYS A 157 -0.53 -39.88 -13.17
CA CYS A 157 -0.05 -39.16 -11.99
C CYS A 157 -0.85 -39.53 -10.74
N LEU A 158 -2.18 -39.58 -10.82
CA LEU A 158 -3.04 -39.96 -9.67
C LEU A 158 -2.73 -41.36 -9.15
N ARG A 159 -2.52 -42.34 -10.03
CA ARG A 159 -2.15 -43.70 -9.60
C ARG A 159 -0.79 -43.77 -8.92
N ILE A 160 0.20 -43.03 -9.44
CA ILE A 160 1.55 -42.98 -8.84
C ILE A 160 1.45 -42.44 -7.42
N LEU A 161 0.64 -41.38 -7.22
CA LEU A 161 0.39 -40.81 -5.91
C LEU A 161 -0.31 -41.81 -4.99
N GLU A 162 -1.40 -42.45 -5.42
CA GLU A 162 -2.13 -43.44 -4.61
C GLU A 162 -1.23 -44.62 -4.16
N CYS A 163 -0.40 -45.16 -5.06
CA CYS A 163 0.54 -46.24 -4.71
C CYS A 163 1.55 -45.78 -3.64
N SER A 164 1.93 -44.50 -3.66
CA SER A 164 2.92 -43.91 -2.74
C SER A 164 2.37 -43.68 -1.32
N LEU A 165 1.06 -43.84 -1.09
CA LEU A 165 0.48 -43.81 0.27
C LEU A 165 0.89 -45.00 1.14
N SER A 166 1.37 -46.09 0.52
CA SER A 166 1.88 -47.27 1.21
C SER A 166 3.24 -47.04 1.90
N ASP A 167 3.89 -45.90 1.67
CA ASP A 167 5.19 -45.55 2.25
C ASP A 167 5.14 -45.49 3.79
N THR A 168 6.23 -45.86 4.47
CA THR A 168 6.32 -45.80 5.93
C THR A 168 6.43 -44.37 6.45
N SER A 169 6.98 -43.44 5.68
CA SER A 169 7.23 -42.06 6.12
C SER A 169 6.00 -41.16 6.04
N HIS A 170 5.80 -40.39 7.11
CA HIS A 170 4.78 -39.34 7.19
C HIS A 170 5.03 -38.18 6.23
N LEU A 171 6.28 -37.93 5.83
CA LEU A 171 6.62 -36.85 4.90
C LEU A 171 6.01 -37.12 3.52
N VAL A 172 6.13 -38.36 3.04
CA VAL A 172 5.56 -38.77 1.75
C VAL A 172 4.04 -38.81 1.85
N LYS A 173 3.49 -39.48 2.88
CA LYS A 173 2.04 -39.58 3.09
C LYS A 173 1.34 -38.22 3.18
N SER A 174 1.85 -37.31 4.01
CA SER A 174 1.24 -35.98 4.19
C SER A 174 1.18 -35.22 2.88
N ARG A 175 2.26 -35.24 2.11
CA ARG A 175 2.30 -34.58 0.82
C ARG A 175 1.36 -35.22 -0.20
N VAL A 176 1.40 -36.55 -0.33
CA VAL A 176 0.55 -37.31 -1.26
C VAL A 176 -0.94 -37.04 -1.01
N LEU A 177 -1.39 -36.99 0.25
CA LEU A 177 -2.79 -36.69 0.56
C LEU A 177 -3.22 -35.29 0.06
N THR A 178 -2.41 -34.26 0.32
CA THR A 178 -2.70 -32.90 -0.17
C THR A 178 -2.71 -32.82 -1.70
N TRP A 179 -1.87 -33.60 -2.36
CA TRP A 179 -1.74 -33.60 -3.81
C TRP A 179 -2.84 -34.39 -4.52
N LEU A 180 -3.27 -35.52 -3.96
CA LEU A 180 -4.46 -36.23 -4.43
C LEU A 180 -5.65 -35.27 -4.45
N ALA A 181 -5.86 -34.51 -3.37
CA ALA A 181 -6.91 -33.49 -3.32
C ALA A 181 -6.75 -32.34 -4.32
N LYS A 182 -5.52 -32.00 -4.76
CA LYS A 182 -5.30 -30.98 -5.79
C LYS A 182 -5.60 -31.47 -7.21
N LEU A 183 -5.32 -32.74 -7.48
CA LEU A 183 -5.39 -33.28 -8.84
C LEU A 183 -6.73 -33.95 -9.16
N VAL A 184 -7.45 -34.52 -8.19
CA VAL A 184 -8.72 -35.23 -8.47
C VAL A 184 -9.70 -34.37 -9.29
N PRO A 185 -10.28 -34.86 -10.40
CA PRO A 185 -11.26 -34.11 -11.19
C PRO A 185 -12.50 -33.74 -10.37
N ALA A 186 -13.02 -32.51 -10.55
CA ALA A 186 -14.16 -32.01 -9.77
C ALA A 186 -15.53 -32.56 -10.24
N SER A 187 -15.63 -32.97 -11.50
CA SER A 187 -16.84 -33.49 -12.11
C SER A 187 -16.89 -35.02 -12.05
N SER A 188 -17.76 -35.54 -11.20
CA SER A 188 -18.38 -36.85 -11.42
C SER A 188 -19.36 -36.71 -12.58
N GLU A 189 -19.01 -37.13 -13.80
CA GLU A 189 -20.04 -37.45 -14.79
C GLU A 189 -20.83 -38.65 -14.26
N THR A 190 -21.94 -38.39 -13.58
CA THR A 190 -23.03 -39.36 -13.40
C THR A 190 -23.70 -39.58 -14.74
N ALA A 191 -23.11 -40.41 -15.60
CA ALA A 191 -23.85 -41.08 -16.65
C ALA A 191 -24.14 -42.51 -16.16
N PRO A 192 -25.39 -42.88 -15.83
CA PRO A 192 -25.73 -44.26 -15.52
C PRO A 192 -25.70 -45.03 -16.84
N SER A 193 -24.58 -45.70 -17.14
CA SER A 193 -24.54 -46.68 -18.22
C SER A 193 -25.40 -47.88 -17.81
N PHE A 194 -26.63 -47.86 -18.33
CA PHE A 194 -27.65 -48.90 -18.26
C PHE A 194 -27.03 -50.29 -18.49
N ARG A 195 -27.05 -51.13 -17.45
CA ARG A 195 -26.67 -52.55 -17.55
C ARG A 195 -27.75 -53.29 -18.34
N THR A 196 -27.51 -53.60 -19.60
CA THR A 196 -28.20 -54.71 -20.28
C THR A 196 -27.34 -55.95 -20.23
N SER A 197 -27.76 -56.87 -19.37
CA SER A 197 -27.35 -58.27 -19.41
C SER A 197 -27.67 -58.87 -20.78
N ARG A 198 -26.65 -59.34 -21.52
CA ARG A 198 -26.77 -60.53 -22.38
C ARG A 198 -25.39 -61.12 -22.66
N SER A 199 -25.26 -62.35 -22.20
CA SER A 199 -24.17 -63.31 -22.40
C SER A 199 -23.76 -63.48 -23.86
N SER A 200 -22.47 -63.46 -24.16
CA SER A 200 -21.80 -64.48 -24.98
C SER A 200 -20.28 -64.35 -24.89
N SER A 201 -19.67 -65.51 -24.72
CA SER A 201 -18.25 -65.81 -24.62
C SER A 201 -17.42 -65.36 -25.82
N THR A 202 -16.42 -64.52 -25.58
CA THR A 202 -15.10 -64.59 -26.23
C THR A 202 -14.10 -63.81 -25.38
N GLN A 203 -13.07 -64.51 -24.90
CA GLN A 203 -11.97 -63.94 -24.14
C GLN A 203 -11.15 -62.99 -25.04
N THR A 204 -11.31 -61.69 -24.82
CA THR A 204 -10.31 -60.67 -25.11
C THR A 204 -10.06 -59.93 -23.83
N ILE A 205 -8.80 -59.91 -23.41
CA ILE A 205 -8.26 -59.33 -22.17
C ILE A 205 -8.88 -57.95 -21.94
N GLU A 206 -9.65 -57.83 -20.85
CA GLU A 206 -10.29 -56.60 -20.38
C GLU A 206 -9.21 -55.56 -20.04
N GLN A 207 -9.20 -54.45 -20.79
CA GLN A 207 -8.61 -53.20 -20.30
C GLN A 207 -9.51 -52.68 -19.19
N VAL A 208 -9.14 -52.98 -17.94
CA VAL A 208 -9.81 -52.43 -16.76
C VAL A 208 -9.57 -50.92 -16.72
N ASP A 209 -10.65 -50.14 -16.82
CA ASP A 209 -10.68 -48.70 -16.56
C ASP A 209 -10.32 -48.42 -15.08
N ASN A 210 -9.01 -48.44 -14.79
CA ASN A 210 -8.40 -48.16 -13.49
C ASN A 210 -8.20 -46.65 -13.29
N THR A 211 -9.29 -45.88 -13.23
CA THR A 211 -9.25 -44.45 -12.90
C THR A 211 -9.48 -44.26 -11.40
N VAL A 212 -8.59 -43.51 -10.73
CA VAL A 212 -8.76 -43.13 -9.31
C VAL A 212 -9.99 -42.24 -9.20
N THR A 213 -11.03 -42.71 -8.52
CA THR A 213 -12.30 -42.01 -8.39
C THR A 213 -12.29 -41.06 -7.19
N LEU A 214 -13.11 -40.00 -7.26
CA LEU A 214 -13.28 -39.05 -6.18
C LEU A 214 -13.73 -39.72 -4.86
N SER A 215 -14.63 -40.70 -4.97
CA SER A 215 -15.10 -41.48 -3.82
C SER A 215 -13.97 -42.24 -3.12
N GLN A 216 -13.08 -42.88 -3.89
CA GLN A 216 -11.90 -43.56 -3.32
C GLN A 216 -10.97 -42.58 -2.60
N VAL A 217 -10.75 -41.40 -3.16
CA VAL A 217 -9.92 -40.37 -2.50
C VAL A 217 -10.58 -39.87 -1.22
N LEU A 218 -11.88 -39.58 -1.22
CA LEU A 218 -12.58 -39.18 0.01
C LEU A 218 -12.51 -40.26 1.11
N THR A 219 -12.73 -41.53 0.78
CA THR A 219 -12.58 -42.62 1.75
C THR A 219 -11.15 -42.70 2.29
N THR A 220 -10.16 -42.54 1.40
CA THR A 220 -8.74 -42.54 1.79
C THR A 220 -8.43 -41.38 2.74
N LEU A 221 -8.89 -40.17 2.45
CA LEU A 221 -8.73 -39.01 3.33
C LEU A 221 -9.36 -39.25 4.70
N THR A 222 -10.60 -39.77 4.74
CA THR A 222 -11.33 -40.09 5.99
C THR A 222 -10.64 -41.16 6.83
N ILE A 223 -9.93 -42.11 6.22
CA ILE A 223 -9.14 -43.09 6.99
C ILE A 223 -7.91 -42.42 7.60
N HIS A 224 -7.25 -41.53 6.85
CA HIS A 224 -6.02 -40.86 7.28
C HIS A 224 -6.24 -39.73 8.29
N THR A 225 -7.48 -39.25 8.52
CA THR A 225 -7.80 -38.35 9.64
C THR A 225 -7.55 -39.00 11.00
N ARG A 226 -7.55 -40.34 11.08
CA ARG A 226 -7.33 -41.12 12.32
C ARG A 226 -5.93 -41.74 12.40
N HIS A 227 -5.00 -41.28 11.58
CA HIS A 227 -3.63 -41.81 11.56
C HIS A 227 -2.86 -41.48 12.85
N GLN A 228 -1.94 -42.36 13.26
CA GLN A 228 -1.13 -42.18 14.48
C GLN A 228 -0.30 -40.89 14.47
N GLU A 229 0.31 -40.59 13.32
CA GLU A 229 1.13 -39.38 13.14
C GLU A 229 0.26 -38.11 12.90
N PRO A 230 0.43 -37.03 13.69
CA PRO A 230 -0.34 -35.79 13.55
C PRO A 230 -0.17 -35.09 12.21
N ARG A 231 1.03 -35.08 11.64
CA ARG A 231 1.30 -34.43 10.34
C ARG A 231 0.48 -35.05 9.20
N VAL A 232 0.21 -36.35 9.29
CA VAL A 232 -0.64 -37.05 8.31
C VAL A 232 -2.11 -36.70 8.54
N ARG A 233 -2.55 -36.59 9.81
CA ARG A 233 -3.92 -36.13 10.14
C ARG A 233 -4.17 -34.70 9.65
N THR A 234 -3.23 -33.77 9.91
CA THR A 234 -3.29 -32.38 9.42
C THR A 234 -3.42 -32.35 7.90
N ALA A 235 -2.57 -33.11 7.19
CA ALA A 235 -2.61 -33.16 5.74
C ALA A 235 -3.90 -33.77 5.18
N ALA A 236 -4.48 -34.78 5.84
CA ALA A 236 -5.76 -35.37 5.44
C ALA A 236 -6.91 -34.36 5.55
N LEU A 237 -6.98 -33.62 6.66
CA LEU A 237 -7.99 -32.57 6.86
C LEU A 237 -7.77 -31.36 5.93
N GLU A 238 -6.51 -30.99 5.68
CA GLU A 238 -6.16 -29.91 4.75
C GLU A 238 -6.48 -30.30 3.31
N ALA A 239 -6.26 -31.56 2.93
CA ALA A 239 -6.68 -32.11 1.65
C ALA A 239 -8.19 -31.99 1.45
N ALA A 240 -9.00 -32.26 2.50
CA ALA A 240 -10.45 -32.03 2.42
C ALA A 240 -10.81 -30.54 2.22
N LEU A 241 -10.11 -29.62 2.89
CA LEU A 241 -10.28 -28.18 2.67
C LEU A 241 -9.93 -27.75 1.24
N ILE A 242 -8.88 -28.34 0.65
CA ILE A 242 -8.51 -28.11 -0.76
C ILE A 242 -9.65 -28.55 -1.68
N LEU A 243 -10.25 -29.72 -1.43
CA LEU A 243 -11.41 -30.19 -2.20
C LEU A 243 -12.60 -29.22 -2.08
N HIS A 244 -12.91 -28.74 -0.87
CA HIS A 244 -13.95 -27.73 -0.67
C HIS A 244 -13.69 -26.43 -1.47
N ARG A 245 -12.46 -25.89 -1.42
CA ARG A 245 -12.07 -24.69 -2.19
C ARG A 245 -12.16 -24.89 -3.71
N ARG A 246 -12.08 -26.13 -4.18
CA ARG A 246 -12.27 -26.52 -5.58
C ARG A 246 -13.75 -26.81 -5.92
N SER A 247 -14.68 -26.48 -5.02
CA SER A 247 -16.12 -26.69 -5.16
C SER A 247 -16.54 -28.15 -5.31
N VAL A 248 -15.73 -29.09 -4.80
CA VAL A 248 -16.11 -30.51 -4.71
C VAL A 248 -17.10 -30.68 -3.55
N PRO A 249 -18.24 -31.37 -3.76
CA PRO A 249 -19.19 -31.63 -2.68
C PRO A 249 -18.56 -32.56 -1.64
N LEU A 250 -18.37 -32.05 -0.42
CA LEU A 250 -17.94 -32.86 0.72
C LEU A 250 -19.15 -33.50 1.39
N ASP A 251 -19.02 -34.76 1.78
CA ASP A 251 -20.06 -35.47 2.51
C ASP A 251 -20.12 -35.04 3.99
N VAL A 252 -21.32 -35.11 4.56
CA VAL A 252 -21.60 -34.69 5.95
C VAL A 252 -20.89 -35.60 6.95
N SER A 253 -20.60 -36.85 6.59
CA SER A 253 -19.84 -37.79 7.44
C SER A 253 -18.47 -37.24 7.87
N LEU A 254 -17.86 -36.37 7.06
CA LEU A 254 -16.58 -35.74 7.38
C LEU A 254 -16.69 -34.74 8.55
N TYR A 255 -17.88 -34.22 8.84
CA TYR A 255 -18.11 -33.30 9.94
C TYR A 255 -17.77 -33.95 11.30
N ALA A 256 -18.17 -35.20 11.50
CA ALA A 256 -17.83 -35.94 12.73
C ALA A 256 -16.32 -36.14 12.89
N GLU A 257 -15.59 -36.30 11.79
CA GLU A 257 -14.13 -36.37 11.79
C GLU A 257 -13.48 -35.02 12.12
N ALA A 258 -14.00 -33.94 11.54
CA ALA A 258 -13.52 -32.59 11.77
C ALA A 258 -13.69 -32.17 13.24
N ILE A 259 -14.87 -32.44 13.83
CA ILE A 259 -15.16 -32.20 15.26
C ILE A 259 -14.20 -32.98 16.17
N ARG A 260 -13.90 -34.24 15.86
CA ARG A 260 -12.92 -35.01 16.65
C ARG A 260 -11.55 -34.37 16.64
N GLY A 261 -11.11 -33.87 15.49
CA GLY A 261 -9.82 -33.20 15.37
C GLY A 261 -9.73 -31.86 16.13
N LEU A 262 -10.84 -31.29 16.62
CA LEU A 262 -10.81 -30.15 17.53
C LEU A 262 -10.20 -30.49 18.90
N ASN A 263 -10.30 -31.75 19.34
CA ASN A 263 -9.74 -32.24 20.60
C ASN A 263 -8.40 -32.98 20.41
N ASP A 264 -7.71 -32.77 19.30
CA ASP A 264 -6.41 -33.41 19.03
C ASP A 264 -5.30 -32.82 19.90
N ASP A 265 -4.30 -33.61 20.28
CA ASP A 265 -3.16 -33.14 21.08
C ASP A 265 -2.33 -32.06 20.37
N PHE A 266 -2.30 -32.06 19.04
CA PHE A 266 -1.46 -31.18 18.23
C PHE A 266 -2.20 -29.96 17.68
N GLU A 267 -1.61 -28.77 17.85
CA GLU A 267 -2.19 -27.49 17.42
C GLU A 267 -2.55 -27.48 15.92
N CYS A 268 -1.70 -28.02 15.05
CA CYS A 268 -1.91 -27.94 13.60
C CYS A 268 -3.16 -28.71 13.17
N VAL A 269 -3.46 -29.83 13.84
CA VAL A 269 -4.67 -30.61 13.57
C VAL A 269 -5.90 -29.82 14.01
N ARG A 270 -5.90 -29.28 15.23
CA ARG A 270 -7.01 -28.45 15.75
C ARG A 270 -7.29 -27.25 14.84
N MET A 271 -6.25 -26.54 14.40
CA MET A 271 -6.37 -25.39 13.50
C MET A 271 -7.00 -25.74 12.14
N VAL A 272 -6.57 -26.83 11.52
CA VAL A 272 -7.14 -27.27 10.23
C VAL A 272 -8.56 -27.81 10.42
N SER A 273 -8.82 -28.54 11.51
CA SER A 273 -10.16 -28.98 11.88
C SER A 273 -11.14 -27.84 12.04
N MET A 274 -10.79 -26.76 12.75
CA MET A 274 -11.65 -25.58 12.89
C MET A 274 -12.05 -25.00 11.53
N LYS A 275 -11.09 -24.83 10.62
CA LYS A 275 -11.35 -24.33 9.26
C LYS A 275 -12.31 -25.25 8.50
N LEU A 276 -12.16 -26.57 8.65
CA LEU A 276 -13.01 -27.55 7.99
C LEU A 276 -14.43 -27.59 8.59
N VAL A 277 -14.56 -27.47 9.91
CA VAL A 277 -15.86 -27.35 10.60
C VAL A 277 -16.64 -26.16 10.06
N VAL A 278 -16.01 -24.98 9.93
CA VAL A 278 -16.66 -23.78 9.39
C VAL A 278 -17.03 -23.96 7.91
N ALA A 279 -16.13 -24.53 7.10
CA ALA A 279 -16.41 -24.80 5.69
C ALA A 279 -17.61 -25.76 5.50
N LEU A 280 -17.70 -26.81 6.31
CA LEU A 280 -18.82 -27.76 6.28
C LEU A 280 -20.12 -27.13 6.81
N ALA A 281 -20.03 -26.26 7.82
CA ALA A 281 -21.16 -25.49 8.31
C ALA A 281 -21.74 -24.57 7.22
N GLN A 282 -20.89 -23.91 6.44
CA GLN A 282 -21.33 -23.07 5.32
C GLN A 282 -21.98 -23.87 4.18
N LEU A 283 -21.60 -25.14 3.99
CA LEU A 283 -22.19 -26.02 2.97
C LEU A 283 -23.51 -26.66 3.42
N HIS A 284 -23.51 -27.26 4.61
CA HIS A 284 -24.57 -28.15 5.10
C HIS A 284 -25.29 -27.58 6.33
N GLY A 285 -25.24 -26.27 6.52
CA GLY A 285 -25.66 -25.60 7.75
C GLY A 285 -27.13 -25.81 8.14
N ARG A 286 -28.01 -26.24 7.23
CA ARG A 286 -29.43 -26.51 7.53
C ARG A 286 -29.70 -27.92 8.07
N GLU A 287 -28.74 -28.82 7.97
CA GLU A 287 -28.90 -30.18 8.48
C GLU A 287 -28.95 -30.18 10.01
N LEU A 288 -29.65 -31.16 10.57
CA LEU A 288 -29.82 -31.28 12.01
C LEU A 288 -28.88 -32.34 12.58
N VAL A 289 -28.09 -31.96 13.58
CA VAL A 289 -27.13 -32.81 14.28
C VAL A 289 -27.52 -32.90 15.75
N GLU A 290 -27.24 -34.03 16.40
CA GLU A 290 -27.44 -34.17 17.84
C GLU A 290 -26.46 -33.27 18.60
N SER A 291 -26.95 -32.48 19.55
CA SER A 291 -26.10 -31.52 20.26
C SER A 291 -25.07 -32.18 21.18
N ALA A 292 -25.36 -33.36 21.69
CA ALA A 292 -24.40 -34.20 22.39
C ALA A 292 -24.72 -35.67 22.09
N PRO A 293 -23.72 -36.57 22.06
CA PRO A 293 -23.96 -37.97 21.77
C PRO A 293 -24.98 -38.57 22.75
N GLY A 294 -26.17 -38.93 22.26
CA GLY A 294 -27.23 -39.54 23.09
C GLY A 294 -28.14 -38.56 23.85
N SER A 295 -28.07 -37.25 23.62
CA SER A 295 -28.99 -36.28 24.25
C SER A 295 -30.37 -36.20 23.61
N GLY A 296 -30.52 -36.66 22.36
CA GLY A 296 -31.78 -36.63 21.61
C GLY A 296 -32.22 -35.24 21.11
N GLU A 297 -31.57 -34.16 21.56
CA GLU A 297 -31.83 -32.80 21.08
C GLU A 297 -31.09 -32.53 19.76
N LYS A 298 -31.84 -32.07 18.76
CA LYS A 298 -31.34 -31.79 17.41
C LYS A 298 -31.20 -30.30 17.19
N ILE A 299 -29.99 -29.85 16.88
CA ILE A 299 -29.67 -28.47 16.53
C ILE A 299 -29.16 -28.38 15.10
N SER A 300 -29.26 -27.19 14.52
CA SER A 300 -28.65 -26.88 13.23
C SER A 300 -27.16 -27.17 13.25
N LEU A 301 -26.63 -27.78 12.19
CA LEU A 301 -25.20 -28.04 12.02
C LEU A 301 -24.41 -26.74 12.11
N TYR A 302 -24.97 -25.63 11.60
CA TYR A 302 -24.34 -24.32 11.68
C TYR A 302 -24.19 -23.83 13.12
N ASP A 303 -25.26 -23.94 13.92
CA ASP A 303 -25.25 -23.53 15.33
C ASP A 303 -24.36 -24.47 16.17
N HIS A 304 -24.37 -25.78 15.89
CA HIS A 304 -23.45 -26.73 16.51
C HIS A 304 -21.99 -26.37 16.21
N ALA A 305 -21.67 -26.10 14.94
CA ALA A 305 -20.32 -25.71 14.53
C ALA A 305 -19.90 -24.42 15.23
N PHE A 306 -20.80 -23.43 15.28
CA PHE A 306 -20.55 -22.15 15.96
C PHE A 306 -20.19 -22.37 17.44
N ALA A 307 -20.98 -23.15 18.18
CA ALA A 307 -20.71 -23.45 19.58
C ALA A 307 -19.37 -24.19 19.81
N ASN A 308 -18.99 -25.10 18.90
CA ASN A 308 -17.71 -25.80 18.99
C ASN A 308 -16.53 -24.87 18.70
N ILE A 309 -16.65 -23.95 17.73
CA ILE A 309 -15.61 -22.94 17.47
C ILE A 309 -15.47 -21.98 18.65
N CYS A 310 -16.58 -21.58 19.30
CA CYS A 310 -16.51 -20.76 20.51
C CYS A 310 -15.71 -21.45 21.63
N GLN A 311 -15.87 -22.76 21.83
CA GLN A 311 -15.13 -23.50 22.86
C GLN A 311 -13.60 -23.43 22.65
N MET A 312 -13.14 -23.28 21.41
CA MET A 312 -11.71 -23.20 21.06
C MET A 312 -11.01 -21.93 21.59
N ILE A 313 -11.75 -20.96 22.14
CA ILE A 313 -11.14 -19.83 22.85
C ILE A 313 -10.45 -20.24 24.15
N ASN A 314 -10.81 -21.40 24.71
CA ASN A 314 -10.20 -21.93 25.93
C ASN A 314 -8.97 -22.81 25.64
N ASP A 315 -8.47 -22.81 24.40
CA ASP A 315 -7.30 -23.61 24.01
C ASP A 315 -6.02 -23.06 24.62
N GLY A 316 -5.12 -23.95 25.06
CA GLY A 316 -3.83 -23.55 25.61
C GLY A 316 -2.90 -22.88 24.60
N CYS A 317 -3.12 -23.04 23.29
CA CYS A 317 -2.33 -22.39 22.25
C CYS A 317 -2.96 -21.07 21.78
N MET A 318 -2.18 -19.99 21.84
CA MET A 318 -2.56 -18.67 21.31
C MET A 318 -3.03 -18.72 19.84
N ASN A 319 -2.32 -19.44 18.97
CA ASN A 319 -2.65 -19.49 17.54
C ASN A 319 -4.03 -20.12 17.28
N VAL A 320 -4.44 -21.08 18.11
CA VAL A 320 -5.76 -21.71 18.04
C VAL A 320 -6.82 -20.71 18.46
N ARG A 321 -6.61 -19.99 19.59
CA ARG A 321 -7.52 -18.94 20.08
C ARG A 321 -7.72 -17.82 19.06
N VAL A 322 -6.63 -17.32 18.47
CA VAL A 322 -6.67 -16.29 17.42
C VAL A 322 -7.49 -16.77 16.22
N LEU A 323 -7.24 -18.00 15.75
CA LEU A 323 -7.95 -18.56 14.62
C LEU A 323 -9.44 -18.79 14.92
N ALA A 324 -9.79 -19.21 16.14
CA ALA A 324 -11.17 -19.36 16.58
C ALA A 324 -11.91 -18.01 16.50
N ALA A 325 -11.33 -16.94 17.03
CA ALA A 325 -11.88 -15.58 16.95
C ALA A 325 -12.06 -15.11 15.50
N GLN A 326 -11.04 -15.29 14.65
CA GLN A 326 -11.12 -14.92 13.23
C GLN A 326 -12.23 -15.67 12.48
N LEU A 327 -12.33 -16.98 12.70
CA LEU A 327 -13.33 -17.82 12.05
C LEU A 327 -14.75 -17.46 12.50
N LEU A 328 -14.95 -17.17 13.78
CA LEU A 328 -16.27 -16.80 14.30
C LEU A 328 -16.83 -15.55 13.61
N GLY A 329 -15.97 -14.60 13.27
CA GLY A 329 -16.35 -13.36 12.57
C GLY A 329 -16.84 -13.60 11.13
N SER A 330 -16.57 -14.77 10.56
CA SER A 330 -17.07 -15.20 9.25
C SER A 330 -18.40 -15.98 9.33
N MET A 331 -18.81 -16.40 10.53
CA MET A 331 -20.00 -17.22 10.76
C MET A 331 -21.26 -16.35 10.96
N LEU A 332 -21.69 -15.71 9.89
CA LEU A 332 -22.74 -14.69 9.95
C LEU A 332 -24.18 -15.23 10.06
N ASP A 333 -24.44 -16.50 9.75
CA ASP A 333 -25.80 -17.08 9.67
C ASP A 333 -26.22 -17.83 10.93
N VAL A 334 -25.52 -17.58 12.04
CA VAL A 334 -25.83 -18.14 13.36
C VAL A 334 -27.18 -17.62 13.87
N SER A 335 -27.90 -18.47 14.58
CA SER A 335 -29.14 -18.08 15.23
C SER A 335 -28.91 -17.01 16.32
N PRO A 336 -29.84 -16.04 16.48
CA PRO A 336 -29.64 -14.91 17.38
C PRO A 336 -29.45 -15.34 18.84
N GLY A 337 -30.08 -16.43 19.28
CA GLY A 337 -29.91 -16.95 20.64
C GLY A 337 -28.49 -17.42 20.94
N PHE A 338 -27.86 -18.15 20.02
CA PHE A 338 -26.46 -18.57 20.18
C PHE A 338 -25.49 -17.40 20.08
N LEU A 339 -25.80 -16.43 19.22
CA LEU A 339 -25.00 -15.22 19.09
C LEU A 339 -25.04 -14.39 20.38
N GLU A 340 -26.22 -14.15 20.96
CA GLU A 340 -26.37 -13.36 22.19
C GLU A 340 -25.72 -14.06 23.40
N GLN A 341 -25.71 -15.40 23.45
CA GLN A 341 -24.97 -16.16 24.47
C GLN A 341 -23.46 -15.88 24.48
N THR A 342 -22.86 -15.50 23.35
CA THR A 342 -21.41 -15.19 23.30
C THR A 342 -21.02 -13.96 24.12
N LEU A 343 -21.98 -13.08 24.42
CA LEU A 343 -21.81 -11.89 25.26
C LEU A 343 -22.26 -12.11 26.70
N ASP A 344 -22.83 -13.27 27.02
CA ASP A 344 -23.30 -13.53 28.38
C ASP A 344 -22.10 -13.64 29.34
N LYS A 345 -21.91 -12.59 30.16
CA LYS A 345 -20.95 -12.57 31.29
C LYS A 345 -21.37 -13.49 32.44
N LYS A 346 -22.45 -14.25 32.26
CA LYS A 346 -23.04 -15.16 33.23
C LYS A 346 -22.12 -16.37 33.42
N LEU A 347 -21.11 -16.21 34.27
CA LEU A 347 -20.40 -17.35 34.84
C LEU A 347 -21.44 -18.25 35.53
N MET A 348 -21.69 -19.41 34.95
CA MET A 348 -22.49 -20.47 35.55
C MET A 348 -21.70 -21.12 36.70
N SER A 349 -21.45 -20.40 37.79
CA SER A 349 -21.10 -21.04 39.04
C SER A 349 -22.41 -21.47 39.72
N ASN A 350 -22.78 -22.74 39.55
CA ASN A 350 -23.91 -23.40 40.22
C ASN A 350 -25.33 -22.87 39.86
N LEU A 351 -25.62 -22.51 38.61
CA LEU A 351 -26.99 -22.17 38.15
C LEU A 351 -27.65 -20.99 38.92
N ARG A 352 -26.83 -20.05 39.41
CA ARG A 352 -27.30 -18.89 40.19
C ARG A 352 -26.96 -17.59 39.48
N ARG A 353 -27.97 -16.74 39.23
CA ARG A 353 -27.77 -15.44 38.57
C ARG A 353 -26.97 -14.50 39.48
N LYS A 354 -25.87 -13.96 38.96
CA LYS A 354 -25.13 -12.85 39.58
C LYS A 354 -25.17 -11.65 38.62
N ALA A 355 -25.79 -10.55 39.03
CA ALA A 355 -25.86 -9.34 38.23
C ALA A 355 -24.46 -8.76 38.01
N SER A 356 -24.15 -8.35 36.77
CA SER A 356 -22.87 -7.72 36.47
C SER A 356 -22.71 -6.42 37.29
N ALA A 357 -21.48 -5.94 37.51
CA ALA A 357 -21.27 -4.68 38.22
C ALA A 357 -22.00 -3.51 37.53
N HIS A 358 -22.07 -3.55 36.19
CA HIS A 358 -22.75 -2.57 35.37
C HIS A 358 -24.27 -2.67 35.43
N GLU A 359 -24.82 -3.90 35.43
CA GLU A 359 -26.27 -4.10 35.64
C GLU A 359 -26.71 -3.61 37.02
N ARG A 360 -25.88 -3.82 38.04
CA ARG A 360 -26.12 -3.29 39.39
C ARG A 360 -26.06 -1.77 39.43
N GLN A 361 -25.10 -1.15 38.74
CA GLN A 361 -25.06 0.30 38.59
C GLN A 361 -26.28 0.82 37.82
N ARG A 362 -26.71 0.13 36.76
CA ARG A 362 -27.91 0.45 35.98
C ARG A 362 -29.18 0.36 36.83
N GLU A 363 -29.34 -0.72 37.61
CA GLU A 363 -30.47 -0.93 38.51
C GLU A 363 -30.46 0.07 39.67
N ALA A 364 -29.30 0.33 40.28
CA ALA A 364 -29.15 1.32 41.34
C ALA A 364 -29.41 2.75 40.84
N PHE A 365 -28.95 3.08 39.63
CA PHE A 365 -29.20 4.38 38.99
C PHE A 365 -30.67 4.56 38.61
N GLN A 366 -31.33 3.52 38.09
CA GLN A 366 -32.77 3.54 37.80
C GLN A 366 -33.64 3.56 39.06
N ALA A 367 -33.21 2.90 40.13
CA ALA A 367 -33.92 2.86 41.42
C ALA A 367 -33.66 4.10 42.29
N GLY A 368 -32.66 4.92 41.96
CA GLY A 368 -32.28 6.10 42.76
C GLY A 368 -31.63 5.74 44.11
N GLU A 369 -31.24 4.49 44.32
CA GLU A 369 -30.65 4.01 45.57
C GLU A 369 -29.12 4.13 45.52
N TRP A 370 -28.55 4.93 46.43
CA TRP A 370 -27.11 5.00 46.63
C TRP A 370 -26.66 3.85 47.53
N SER A 371 -25.77 2.99 47.04
CA SER A 371 -25.13 1.96 47.86
C SER A 371 -24.19 2.60 48.87
N SER A 372 -24.46 2.43 50.17
CA SER A 372 -23.65 2.99 51.27
C SER A 372 -22.37 2.20 51.57
N GLY A 373 -21.99 1.25 50.72
CA GLY A 373 -20.68 0.56 50.77
C GLY A 373 -20.41 -0.29 52.03
N GLN A 374 -21.35 -0.42 52.98
CA GLN A 374 -21.11 -1.09 54.26
C GLN A 374 -21.58 -2.55 54.35
N LYS A 375 -22.25 -3.12 53.33
CA LYS A 375 -22.83 -4.47 53.43
C LYS A 375 -22.22 -5.42 52.40
N TRP A 376 -21.24 -6.21 52.84
CA TRP A 376 -20.68 -7.33 52.07
C TRP A 376 -21.72 -8.45 51.76
N GLN A 377 -22.91 -8.41 52.38
CA GLN A 377 -23.97 -9.39 52.19
C GLN A 377 -24.89 -9.13 50.97
N ASP A 378 -24.78 -7.99 50.29
CA ASP A 378 -25.60 -7.69 49.09
C ASP A 378 -25.07 -8.36 47.80
N ASP A 379 -23.87 -8.97 47.83
CA ASP A 379 -23.27 -9.70 46.69
C ASP A 379 -23.78 -11.16 46.54
N ALA A 380 -24.77 -11.56 47.34
CA ALA A 380 -25.33 -12.92 47.28
C ALA A 380 -26.24 -13.08 46.05
N PRO A 381 -26.02 -14.09 45.19
CA PRO A 381 -26.86 -14.32 44.01
C PRO A 381 -28.30 -14.67 44.43
N ARG A 382 -29.29 -13.90 43.96
CA ARG A 382 -30.69 -13.93 44.47
C ARG A 382 -31.65 -14.76 43.63
N GLU A 383 -31.41 -14.93 42.33
CA GLU A 383 -32.34 -15.65 41.45
C GLU A 383 -31.88 -17.09 41.18
N LYS A 384 -32.79 -18.03 41.46
CA LYS A 384 -32.73 -19.42 40.96
C LYS A 384 -33.29 -19.41 39.54
N VAL A 385 -32.48 -19.83 38.58
CA VAL A 385 -32.95 -20.04 37.20
C VAL A 385 -33.63 -21.41 37.13
N ASP A 386 -34.73 -21.51 36.39
CA ASP A 386 -35.51 -22.74 36.24
C ASP A 386 -34.69 -23.80 35.49
N GLU A 387 -34.50 -24.99 36.08
CA GLU A 387 -33.60 -26.05 35.57
C GLU A 387 -34.02 -26.55 34.17
N GLU A 388 -35.31 -26.42 33.81
CA GLU A 388 -35.84 -26.78 32.48
C GLU A 388 -35.57 -25.72 31.40
N THR A 389 -35.38 -24.46 31.77
CA THR A 389 -34.98 -23.38 30.83
C THR A 389 -33.48 -23.38 30.55
N VAL A 390 -32.71 -24.03 31.42
CA VAL A 390 -31.30 -24.33 31.25
C VAL A 390 -31.18 -25.78 30.81
N SER A 391 -31.71 -26.12 29.63
CA SER A 391 -31.28 -27.37 29.00
C SER A 391 -29.75 -27.36 28.99
N LEU A 392 -29.15 -28.44 29.50
CA LEU A 392 -27.72 -28.70 29.69
C LEU A 392 -26.92 -28.73 28.36
N ILE A 393 -27.46 -28.12 27.34
CA ILE A 393 -26.99 -28.06 25.97
C ILE A 393 -26.82 -26.56 25.69
N ASN A 394 -25.58 -26.16 25.33
CA ASN A 394 -25.11 -24.80 24.95
C ASN A 394 -24.02 -24.17 25.85
N GLN A 395 -23.21 -24.96 26.58
CA GLN A 395 -22.05 -24.41 27.32
C GLN A 395 -20.91 -23.89 26.41
N GLY A 396 -20.80 -24.37 25.17
CA GLY A 396 -19.66 -24.05 24.29
C GLY A 396 -19.61 -22.61 23.76
N ALA A 397 -20.77 -21.96 23.56
CA ALA A 397 -20.86 -20.60 23.04
C ALA A 397 -20.87 -19.51 24.12
N CYS A 398 -21.16 -19.87 25.37
CA CYS A 398 -21.40 -18.91 26.44
C CYS A 398 -20.14 -18.13 26.79
N GLY A 399 -20.24 -16.79 26.84
CA GLY A 399 -19.16 -15.92 27.30
C GLY A 399 -17.92 -15.89 26.40
N PHE A 400 -18.01 -16.34 25.15
CA PHE A 400 -16.88 -16.32 24.21
C PHE A 400 -16.19 -14.96 24.13
N PHE A 401 -16.93 -13.89 23.82
CA PHE A 401 -16.33 -12.55 23.66
C PHE A 401 -15.88 -11.97 24.99
N VAL A 402 -16.50 -12.37 26.10
CA VAL A 402 -16.05 -11.97 27.45
C VAL A 402 -14.63 -12.50 27.68
N HIS A 403 -14.39 -13.78 27.45
CA HIS A 403 -13.08 -14.39 27.61
C HIS A 403 -12.07 -13.91 26.57
N ALA A 404 -12.50 -13.76 25.31
CA ALA A 404 -11.61 -13.42 24.21
C ALA A 404 -11.12 -11.96 24.26
N LEU A 405 -11.93 -11.03 24.80
CA LEU A 405 -11.55 -9.64 25.01
C LEU A 405 -10.68 -9.45 26.26
N GLU A 406 -10.87 -10.29 27.29
CA GLU A 406 -10.04 -10.32 28.51
C GLU A 406 -8.81 -11.25 28.40
N ASP A 407 -8.48 -11.71 27.19
CA ASP A 407 -7.39 -12.67 26.94
C ASP A 407 -6.01 -12.11 27.33
N GLU A 408 -5.03 -12.95 27.63
CA GLU A 408 -3.66 -12.49 27.96
C GLU A 408 -2.88 -11.99 26.73
N PHE A 409 -3.24 -12.44 25.53
CA PHE A 409 -2.56 -12.10 24.28
C PHE A 409 -3.33 -11.06 23.47
N LEU A 410 -2.65 -9.98 23.08
CA LEU A 410 -3.25 -8.90 22.30
C LEU A 410 -3.78 -9.39 20.94
N GLU A 411 -3.14 -10.39 20.33
CA GLU A 411 -3.53 -10.96 19.03
C GLU A 411 -4.94 -11.57 19.09
N VAL A 412 -5.28 -12.19 20.22
CA VAL A 412 -6.62 -12.75 20.48
C VAL A 412 -7.62 -11.61 20.69
N ARG A 413 -7.29 -10.60 21.50
CA ARG A 413 -8.15 -9.43 21.73
C ARG A 413 -8.47 -8.70 20.42
N LEU A 414 -7.47 -8.45 19.57
CA LEU A 414 -7.62 -7.79 18.28
C LEU A 414 -8.49 -8.59 17.30
N ALA A 415 -8.26 -9.91 17.19
CA ALA A 415 -9.07 -10.79 16.35
C ALA A 415 -10.52 -10.85 16.83
N SER A 416 -10.73 -10.80 18.14
CA SER A 416 -12.05 -10.83 18.77
C SER A 416 -12.82 -9.54 18.55
N LEU A 417 -12.17 -8.38 18.68
CA LEU A 417 -12.76 -7.08 18.33
C LEU A 417 -13.21 -7.03 16.86
N GLU A 418 -12.40 -7.57 15.94
CA GLU A 418 -12.77 -7.62 14.52
C GLU A 418 -13.94 -8.57 14.24
N SER A 419 -13.93 -9.74 14.88
CA SER A 419 -15.01 -10.72 14.81
C SER A 419 -16.33 -10.16 15.34
N LEU A 420 -16.30 -9.53 16.51
CA LEU A 420 -17.43 -8.84 17.13
C LEU A 420 -18.00 -7.76 16.20
N CYS A 421 -17.12 -6.96 15.58
CA CYS A 421 -17.53 -5.92 14.62
C CYS A 421 -18.30 -6.50 13.43
N ASN A 422 -17.79 -7.57 12.81
CA ASN A 422 -18.43 -8.20 11.65
C ASN A 422 -19.83 -8.74 11.99
N LEU A 423 -19.99 -9.34 13.17
CA LEU A 423 -21.27 -9.85 13.65
C LEU A 423 -22.24 -8.71 14.03
N ALA A 424 -21.74 -7.66 14.68
CA ALA A 424 -22.52 -6.49 15.08
C ALA A 424 -23.04 -5.67 13.90
N ILE A 425 -22.29 -5.58 12.80
CA ILE A 425 -22.75 -4.90 11.58
C ILE A 425 -23.99 -5.61 11.00
N LYS A 426 -24.10 -6.94 11.13
CA LYS A 426 -25.24 -7.71 10.62
C LYS A 426 -26.43 -7.75 11.58
N SER A 427 -26.19 -7.77 12.90
CA SER A 427 -27.24 -7.89 13.91
C SER A 427 -27.31 -6.69 14.84
N ALA A 428 -28.40 -5.91 14.74
CA ALA A 428 -28.61 -4.72 15.57
C ALA A 428 -28.85 -5.05 17.06
N SER A 429 -29.51 -6.17 17.39
CA SER A 429 -29.70 -6.57 18.79
C SER A 429 -28.35 -6.88 19.44
N PHE A 430 -27.53 -7.67 18.77
CA PHE A 430 -26.17 -8.00 19.19
C PHE A 430 -25.28 -6.76 19.30
N ALA A 431 -25.34 -5.85 18.32
CA ALA A 431 -24.58 -4.60 18.35
C ALA A 431 -24.86 -3.79 19.63
N SER A 432 -26.13 -3.68 20.03
CA SER A 432 -26.50 -2.93 21.24
C SER A 432 -26.03 -3.57 22.54
N GLN A 433 -26.00 -4.91 22.61
CA GLN A 433 -25.48 -5.67 23.76
C GLN A 433 -23.95 -5.66 23.82
N SER A 434 -23.28 -5.68 22.66
CA SER A 434 -21.81 -5.71 22.55
C SER A 434 -21.13 -4.38 22.90
N LEU A 435 -21.90 -3.29 22.90
CA LEU A 435 -21.40 -1.92 23.05
C LEU A 435 -20.60 -1.72 24.35
N ASP A 436 -21.10 -2.24 25.47
CA ASP A 436 -20.43 -2.09 26.77
C ASP A 436 -19.05 -2.77 26.75
N PHE A 437 -18.93 -3.96 26.15
CA PHE A 437 -17.65 -4.66 26.02
C PHE A 437 -16.66 -3.89 25.14
N VAL A 438 -17.11 -3.30 24.03
CA VAL A 438 -16.24 -2.51 23.15
C VAL A 438 -15.77 -1.23 23.86
N VAL A 439 -16.65 -0.56 24.60
CA VAL A 439 -16.30 0.64 25.38
C VAL A 439 -15.34 0.29 26.51
N ASP A 440 -15.47 -0.87 27.16
CA ASP A 440 -14.52 -1.32 28.19
C ASP A 440 -13.09 -1.48 27.61
N MET A 441 -12.96 -1.90 26.35
CA MET A 441 -11.66 -2.02 25.67
C MET A 441 -10.97 -0.67 25.42
N PHE A 442 -11.64 0.48 25.63
CA PHE A 442 -11.01 1.79 25.54
C PHE A 442 -10.04 2.02 26.70
N ASN A 443 -10.19 1.29 27.80
CA ASN A 443 -9.28 1.34 28.95
C ASN A 443 -8.23 0.22 28.93
N ASP A 444 -8.07 -0.49 27.81
CA ASP A 444 -7.05 -1.53 27.67
C ASP A 444 -5.64 -0.96 27.81
N GLU A 445 -4.73 -1.75 28.40
CA GLU A 445 -3.33 -1.37 28.63
C GLU A 445 -2.55 -1.19 27.31
N ILE A 446 -2.93 -1.89 26.24
CA ILE A 446 -2.27 -1.87 24.94
C ILE A 446 -2.93 -0.84 24.00
N GLU A 447 -2.12 0.09 23.50
CA GLU A 447 -2.57 1.15 22.57
C GLU A 447 -3.25 0.60 21.31
N GLU A 448 -2.71 -0.47 20.72
CA GLU A 448 -3.25 -1.08 19.50
C GLU A 448 -4.68 -1.63 19.72
N VAL A 449 -4.94 -2.19 20.89
CA VAL A 449 -6.26 -2.72 21.26
C VAL A 449 -7.25 -1.57 21.46
N ARG A 450 -6.85 -0.51 22.17
CA ARG A 450 -7.67 0.71 22.32
C ARG A 450 -8.02 1.31 20.95
N LEU A 451 -7.04 1.47 20.07
CA LEU A 451 -7.24 2.02 18.73
C LEU A 451 -8.21 1.14 17.91
N LYS A 452 -8.04 -0.18 17.95
CA LYS A 452 -8.95 -1.11 17.27
C LYS A 452 -10.37 -1.02 17.82
N ALA A 453 -10.55 -0.88 19.14
CA ALA A 453 -11.86 -0.73 19.76
C ALA A 453 -12.58 0.54 19.27
N ILE A 454 -11.84 1.65 19.15
CA ILE A 454 -12.35 2.91 18.59
C ILE A 454 -12.79 2.72 17.12
N ASP A 455 -11.94 2.10 16.29
CA ASP A 455 -12.27 1.83 14.88
C ASP A 455 -13.48 0.88 14.74
N VAL A 456 -13.63 -0.10 15.63
CA VAL A 456 -14.80 -1.01 15.67
C VAL A 456 -16.07 -0.22 15.98
N LEU A 457 -16.01 0.68 16.98
CA LEU A 457 -17.15 1.50 17.36
C LEU A 457 -17.53 2.50 16.25
N GLU A 458 -16.54 3.10 15.57
CA GLU A 458 -16.74 3.94 14.39
C GLU A 458 -17.51 3.18 13.29
N LYS A 459 -17.11 1.94 12.99
CA LYS A 459 -17.78 1.09 11.98
C LYS A 459 -19.20 0.68 12.37
N MET A 460 -19.48 0.49 13.66
CA MET A 460 -20.82 0.20 14.17
C MET A 460 -21.77 1.42 14.14
N GLY A 461 -21.27 2.60 13.72
CA GLY A 461 -21.81 3.92 14.02
C GLY A 461 -23.28 4.22 13.68
N HIS A 462 -23.94 3.40 12.86
CA HIS A 462 -25.37 3.58 12.52
C HIS A 462 -26.34 3.06 13.59
N ALA A 463 -25.90 2.17 14.48
CA ALA A 463 -26.76 1.46 15.44
C ALA A 463 -26.69 2.00 16.88
N HIS A 464 -25.75 2.89 17.20
CA HIS A 464 -25.47 3.25 18.60
C HIS A 464 -26.01 4.64 19.01
N VAL A 465 -26.48 4.72 20.25
CA VAL A 465 -26.70 5.97 20.99
C VAL A 465 -25.88 5.84 22.26
N LEU A 466 -24.83 6.66 22.40
CA LEU A 466 -23.99 6.63 23.59
C LEU A 466 -24.79 7.14 24.79
N ARG A 467 -24.72 6.38 25.88
CA ARG A 467 -25.27 6.80 27.17
C ARG A 467 -24.26 7.68 27.92
N ASP A 468 -24.75 8.44 28.88
CA ASP A 468 -23.93 9.39 29.64
C ASP A 468 -22.79 8.66 30.42
N ASP A 469 -23.05 7.47 30.96
CA ASP A 469 -22.04 6.62 31.64
C ASP A 469 -20.92 6.13 30.70
N GLN A 470 -21.29 5.75 29.48
CA GLN A 470 -20.34 5.29 28.47
C GLN A 470 -19.50 6.45 27.94
N LEU A 471 -20.11 7.63 27.82
CA LEU A 471 -19.47 8.81 27.28
C LEU A 471 -18.28 9.24 28.13
N ASP A 472 -18.38 9.18 29.46
CA ASP A 472 -17.26 9.55 30.34
C ASP A 472 -16.02 8.67 30.10
N THR A 473 -16.22 7.37 29.90
CA THR A 473 -15.16 6.42 29.54
C THR A 473 -14.57 6.73 28.16
N VAL A 474 -15.43 6.99 27.17
CA VAL A 474 -15.02 7.37 25.82
C VAL A 474 -14.21 8.67 25.83
N LEU A 475 -14.65 9.70 26.56
CA LEU A 475 -13.99 11.00 26.64
C LEU A 475 -12.67 10.94 27.43
N ALA A 476 -12.49 9.97 28.33
CA ALA A 476 -11.23 9.80 29.04
C ALA A 476 -10.05 9.54 28.07
N VAL A 477 -10.32 8.87 26.94
CA VAL A 477 -9.31 8.58 25.90
C VAL A 477 -8.80 9.85 25.20
N LEU A 478 -9.53 10.98 25.22
CA LEU A 478 -9.01 12.27 24.75
C LEU A 478 -7.76 12.70 25.53
N LYS A 479 -7.52 12.16 26.73
CA LYS A 479 -6.34 12.48 27.54
C LYS A 479 -5.13 11.59 27.21
N ASP A 480 -5.27 10.60 26.32
CA ASP A 480 -4.18 9.70 25.92
C ASP A 480 -3.03 10.51 25.29
N PHE A 481 -1.78 10.07 25.49
CA PHE A 481 -0.60 10.73 24.95
C PHE A 481 -0.49 10.54 23.44
N SER A 482 -0.98 9.40 22.93
CA SER A 482 -0.94 9.09 21.50
C SER A 482 -1.91 9.98 20.70
N MET A 483 -1.35 10.75 19.77
CA MET A 483 -2.13 11.54 18.80
C MET A 483 -3.07 10.65 17.99
N TYR A 484 -2.65 9.43 17.67
CA TYR A 484 -3.41 8.51 16.82
C TYR A 484 -4.71 8.07 17.47
N THR A 485 -4.64 7.69 18.75
CA THR A 485 -5.83 7.31 19.52
C THR A 485 -6.80 8.48 19.65
N ARG A 486 -6.30 9.70 19.92
CA ARG A 486 -7.14 10.91 20.00
C ARG A 486 -7.81 11.24 18.67
N GLU A 487 -7.08 11.21 17.57
CA GLU A 487 -7.66 11.46 16.24
C GLU A 487 -8.66 10.40 15.81
N ALA A 488 -8.41 9.12 16.10
CA ALA A 488 -9.38 8.06 15.88
C ALA A 488 -10.66 8.30 16.68
N LEU A 489 -10.52 8.71 17.94
CA LEU A 489 -11.65 9.06 18.78
C LEU A 489 -12.45 10.26 18.22
N HIS A 490 -11.78 11.28 17.70
CA HIS A 490 -12.45 12.40 17.02
C HIS A 490 -13.27 11.91 15.82
N ARG A 491 -12.74 11.00 15.00
CA ARG A 491 -13.47 10.40 13.86
C ARG A 491 -14.68 9.57 14.33
N MET A 492 -14.49 8.77 15.38
CA MET A 492 -15.57 7.99 15.98
C MET A 492 -16.67 8.88 16.55
N LEU A 493 -16.33 9.94 17.29
CA LEU A 493 -17.29 10.91 17.84
C LEU A 493 -18.08 11.64 16.75
N CYS A 494 -17.51 11.88 15.56
CA CYS A 494 -18.25 12.40 14.40
C CYS A 494 -19.42 11.49 14.00
N CYS A 495 -19.29 10.19 14.25
CA CYS A 495 -20.28 9.18 13.89
C CYS A 495 -21.31 8.90 14.99
N CYS A 496 -21.12 9.42 16.20
CA CYS A 496 -22.00 9.15 17.33
C CYS A 496 -23.26 10.00 17.39
N ARG A 497 -24.28 9.45 18.05
CA ARG A 497 -25.51 10.17 18.44
C ARG A 497 -25.52 10.29 19.95
N LEU A 498 -25.70 11.50 20.45
CA LEU A 498 -25.81 11.81 21.87
C LEU A 498 -27.27 12.01 22.24
N ARG A 499 -27.66 11.58 23.45
CA ARG A 499 -29.06 11.57 23.87
C ARG A 499 -29.49 12.86 24.57
N THR A 500 -28.59 13.51 25.30
CA THR A 500 -28.90 14.57 26.26
C THR A 500 -28.12 15.86 25.99
N ALA A 501 -28.63 17.01 26.43
CA ALA A 501 -27.88 18.27 26.36
C ALA A 501 -26.64 18.25 27.28
N THR A 502 -26.69 17.51 28.38
CA THR A 502 -25.57 17.31 29.32
C THR A 502 -24.44 16.52 28.68
N SER A 503 -24.73 15.42 27.96
CA SER A 503 -23.71 14.65 27.23
C SER A 503 -23.08 15.47 26.10
N LEU A 504 -23.88 16.20 25.33
CA LEU A 504 -23.35 17.09 24.29
C LEU A 504 -22.45 18.19 24.88
N ASN A 505 -22.88 18.84 25.96
CA ASN A 505 -22.06 19.85 26.63
C ASN A 505 -20.75 19.26 27.17
N SER A 506 -20.79 18.06 27.76
CA SER A 506 -19.59 17.40 28.31
C SER A 506 -18.62 17.00 27.20
N CYS A 507 -19.12 16.53 26.06
CA CYS A 507 -18.32 16.24 24.87
C CYS A 507 -17.66 17.50 24.31
N ILE A 508 -18.41 18.61 24.16
CA ILE A 508 -17.87 19.89 23.70
C ILE A 508 -16.78 20.39 24.65
N GLU A 509 -17.04 20.44 25.96
CA GLU A 509 -16.05 20.88 26.95
C GLU A 509 -14.79 20.01 26.97
N ALA A 510 -14.94 18.68 26.85
CA ALA A 510 -13.81 17.78 26.76
C ALA A 510 -12.95 18.03 25.50
N LEU A 511 -13.58 18.31 24.36
CA LEU A 511 -12.89 18.66 23.11
C LEU A 511 -12.21 20.04 23.19
N LEU A 512 -12.84 21.02 23.87
CA LEU A 512 -12.24 22.34 24.10
C LEU A 512 -11.03 22.26 25.04
N GLU A 513 -11.11 21.44 26.08
CA GLU A 513 -9.99 21.16 26.97
C GLU A 513 -8.88 20.39 26.23
N ASN A 514 -9.26 19.47 25.34
CA ASN A 514 -8.31 18.78 24.47
C ASN A 514 -7.57 19.74 23.54
N LEU A 515 -8.27 20.70 22.94
CA LEU A 515 -7.68 21.75 22.10
C LEU A 515 -6.69 22.64 22.87
N ARG A 516 -6.97 22.89 24.16
CA ARG A 516 -6.07 23.63 25.05
C ARG A 516 -4.80 22.84 25.36
N MET A 517 -4.94 21.53 25.62
CA MET A 517 -3.83 20.64 25.99
C MET A 517 -2.97 20.22 24.79
N TYR A 518 -3.60 19.99 23.63
CA TYR A 518 -2.98 19.51 22.39
C TYR A 518 -3.37 20.40 21.19
N PRO A 519 -2.77 21.59 21.04
CA PRO A 519 -3.08 22.51 19.94
C PRO A 519 -2.86 21.92 18.54
N GLN A 520 -1.98 20.93 18.42
CA GLN A 520 -1.69 20.21 17.16
C GLN A 520 -2.91 19.45 16.62
N ASP A 521 -3.86 19.05 17.48
CA ASP A 521 -5.03 18.27 17.08
C ASP A 521 -6.17 19.17 16.54
N ARG A 522 -5.96 20.49 16.47
CA ARG A 522 -6.96 21.51 16.12
C ARG A 522 -7.81 21.15 14.90
N LYS A 523 -7.19 20.69 13.80
CA LYS A 523 -7.90 20.36 12.55
C LYS A 523 -8.93 19.23 12.78
N SER A 524 -8.52 18.19 13.50
CA SER A 524 -9.37 17.03 13.80
C SER A 524 -10.51 17.40 14.77
N ILE A 525 -10.22 18.23 15.78
CA ILE A 525 -11.21 18.72 16.76
C ILE A 525 -12.26 19.60 16.07
N TYR A 526 -11.86 20.55 15.23
CA TYR A 526 -12.80 21.42 14.52
C TYR A 526 -13.73 20.62 13.60
N ARG A 527 -13.19 19.61 12.90
CA ARG A 527 -14.00 18.70 12.08
C ARG A 527 -14.98 17.87 12.94
N CYS A 528 -14.56 17.43 14.12
CA CYS A 528 -15.42 16.73 15.07
C CYS A 528 -16.57 17.63 15.57
N LEU A 529 -16.25 18.84 15.99
CA LEU A 529 -17.22 19.83 16.48
C LEU A 529 -18.22 20.24 15.39
N MET A 530 -17.76 20.41 14.15
CA MET A 530 -18.61 20.63 12.98
C MET A 530 -19.66 19.51 12.84
N ARG A 531 -19.24 18.23 12.86
CA ARG A 531 -20.13 17.07 12.74
C ARG A 531 -21.06 16.90 13.94
N LEU A 532 -20.60 17.21 15.15
CA LEU A 532 -21.41 17.18 16.36
C LEU A 532 -22.57 18.19 16.28
N GLY A 533 -22.29 19.41 15.81
CA GLY A 533 -23.31 20.43 15.56
C GLY A 533 -24.31 20.03 14.48
N GLU A 534 -23.82 19.54 13.34
CA GLU A 534 -24.64 19.09 12.19
C GLU A 534 -25.65 18.01 12.60
N ARG A 535 -25.24 17.06 13.45
CA ARG A 535 -26.08 15.91 13.84
C ARG A 535 -27.02 16.17 15.01
N ASN A 536 -26.73 17.15 15.86
CA ASN A 536 -27.49 17.42 17.08
C ASN A 536 -28.07 18.85 17.13
N PRO A 537 -28.78 19.33 16.09
CA PRO A 537 -29.17 20.73 15.98
C PRO A 537 -30.15 21.18 17.09
N HIS A 538 -31.14 20.34 17.40
CA HIS A 538 -32.14 20.65 18.44
C HIS A 538 -31.58 20.59 19.86
N ILE A 539 -30.65 19.67 20.14
CA ILE A 539 -29.99 19.58 21.45
C ILE A 539 -29.07 20.79 21.65
N THR A 540 -28.36 21.19 20.58
CA THR A 540 -27.48 22.37 20.59
C THR A 540 -28.25 23.65 20.88
N LEU A 541 -29.49 23.80 20.39
CA LEU A 541 -30.34 24.97 20.63
C LEU A 541 -30.47 25.31 22.13
N ALA A 542 -30.64 24.30 22.99
CA ALA A 542 -30.75 24.50 24.43
C ALA A 542 -29.43 24.94 25.09
N LEU A 543 -28.30 24.69 24.43
CA LEU A 543 -26.96 25.02 24.93
C LEU A 543 -26.45 26.38 24.44
N VAL A 544 -27.04 26.97 23.39
CA VAL A 544 -26.56 28.22 22.78
C VAL A 544 -26.32 29.35 23.79
N PRO A 545 -27.27 29.69 24.69
CA PRO A 545 -27.04 30.77 25.65
C PRO A 545 -25.86 30.49 26.58
N LYS A 546 -25.67 29.22 26.97
CA LYS A 546 -24.57 28.79 27.83
C LYS A 546 -23.23 28.83 27.09
N LEU A 547 -23.18 28.34 25.85
CA LEU A 547 -21.95 28.25 25.06
C LEU A 547 -21.43 29.62 24.64
N LEU A 548 -22.32 30.54 24.28
CA LEU A 548 -21.97 31.93 23.94
C LEU A 548 -21.85 32.82 25.18
N ASN A 549 -22.10 32.29 26.39
CA ASN A 549 -22.18 33.05 27.64
C ASN A 549 -23.17 34.24 27.57
N ILE A 550 -24.29 34.09 26.86
CA ILE A 550 -25.30 35.16 26.74
C ILE A 550 -25.98 35.36 28.09
N HIS A 551 -25.85 36.56 28.65
CA HIS A 551 -26.54 36.93 29.88
C HIS A 551 -27.86 37.67 29.55
N PRO A 552 -29.00 37.33 30.18
CA PRO A 552 -30.30 37.91 29.82
C PRO A 552 -30.42 39.44 29.97
N TYR A 553 -29.53 40.07 30.74
CA TYR A 553 -29.61 41.49 31.11
C TYR A 553 -28.30 42.27 30.93
N LEU A 554 -27.20 41.61 30.58
CA LEU A 554 -25.87 42.22 30.55
C LEU A 554 -25.20 41.90 29.23
N ASP A 555 -24.75 42.93 28.52
CA ASP A 555 -23.90 42.78 27.36
C ASP A 555 -22.47 42.51 27.85
N LEU A 556 -22.01 41.28 27.66
CA LEU A 556 -20.63 40.89 27.95
C LEU A 556 -19.68 41.45 26.87
N PRO A 557 -18.39 41.65 27.19
CA PRO A 557 -17.42 42.07 26.19
C PRO A 557 -17.35 41.06 25.04
N GLU A 558 -17.28 41.58 23.81
CA GLU A 558 -17.17 40.79 22.59
C GLU A 558 -15.91 39.91 22.64
N PRO A 559 -16.05 38.58 22.50
CA PRO A 559 -14.91 37.66 22.48
C PRO A 559 -14.11 37.80 21.19
N ASP A 560 -12.80 37.58 21.30
CA ASP A 560 -11.87 37.65 20.16
C ASP A 560 -12.07 36.46 19.20
N VAL A 561 -12.14 36.74 17.90
CA VAL A 561 -12.25 35.73 16.85
C VAL A 561 -10.97 34.92 16.69
N GLU A 562 -9.82 35.44 17.15
CA GLU A 562 -8.56 34.68 17.16
C GLU A 562 -8.50 33.62 18.28
N ASP A 563 -9.40 33.68 19.26
CA ASP A 563 -9.48 32.66 20.31
C ASP A 563 -9.97 31.32 19.74
N ARG A 564 -9.10 30.30 19.87
CA ARG A 564 -9.36 28.93 19.43
C ARG A 564 -10.58 28.32 20.10
N ARG A 565 -10.83 28.64 21.38
CA ARG A 565 -11.98 28.11 22.12
C ARG A 565 -13.28 28.72 21.58
N TYR A 566 -13.32 30.03 21.38
CA TYR A 566 -14.48 30.70 20.82
C TYR A 566 -14.78 30.29 19.37
N MET A 567 -13.76 30.18 18.51
CA MET A 567 -13.92 29.65 17.15
C MET A 567 -14.55 28.24 17.13
N ALA A 568 -14.07 27.36 18.00
CA ALA A 568 -14.60 26.01 18.15
C ALA A 568 -16.10 26.01 18.50
N ILE A 569 -16.52 26.90 19.42
CA ILE A 569 -17.94 27.07 19.79
C ILE A 569 -18.77 27.57 18.60
N LEU A 570 -18.27 28.58 17.88
CA LEU A 570 -18.95 29.13 16.70
C LEU A 570 -19.13 28.06 15.61
N ILE A 571 -18.13 27.20 15.38
CA ILE A 571 -18.24 26.08 14.44
C ILE A 571 -19.40 25.15 14.82
N VAL A 572 -19.54 24.76 16.09
CA VAL A 572 -20.67 23.91 16.54
C VAL A 572 -22.01 24.60 16.27
N ILE A 573 -22.12 25.87 16.67
CA ILE A 573 -23.38 26.62 16.61
C ILE A 573 -23.82 26.86 15.16
N PHE A 574 -22.91 27.27 14.27
CA PHE A 574 -23.26 27.50 12.87
C PHE A 574 -23.64 26.21 12.14
N ASN A 575 -22.97 25.09 12.45
CA ASN A 575 -23.36 23.79 11.90
C ASN A 575 -24.72 23.31 12.42
N ALA A 576 -25.02 23.56 13.69
CA ALA A 576 -26.33 23.27 14.25
C ALA A 576 -27.44 24.20 13.72
N ALA A 577 -27.15 25.48 13.49
CA ALA A 577 -28.08 26.47 12.96
C ALA A 577 -28.55 26.13 11.54
N ALA A 578 -27.70 25.47 10.73
CA ALA A 578 -28.09 24.98 9.40
C ALA A 578 -29.23 23.96 9.46
N GLY A 579 -29.29 23.14 10.52
CA GLY A 579 -30.38 22.20 10.78
C GLY A 579 -31.54 22.76 11.61
N CYS A 580 -31.40 23.96 12.19
CA CYS A 580 -32.38 24.56 13.09
C CYS A 580 -32.42 26.10 12.96
N ALA A 581 -33.25 26.59 12.05
CA ALA A 581 -33.38 28.03 11.75
C ALA A 581 -33.84 28.88 12.96
N THR A 582 -34.52 28.29 13.95
CA THR A 582 -34.92 28.97 15.19
C THR A 582 -33.74 29.37 16.08
N MET A 583 -32.53 28.92 15.76
CA MET A 583 -31.30 29.30 16.46
C MET A 583 -30.81 30.70 16.07
N LEU A 584 -31.02 31.13 14.82
CA LEU A 584 -30.51 32.41 14.30
C LEU A 584 -30.98 33.64 15.10
N PRO A 585 -32.25 33.73 15.55
CA PRO A 585 -32.71 34.86 16.37
C PRO A 585 -32.06 34.94 17.76
N LEU A 586 -31.44 33.86 18.25
CA LEU A 586 -30.75 33.84 19.53
C LEU A 586 -29.31 34.37 19.43
N LEU A 587 -28.79 34.54 18.21
CA LEU A 587 -27.41 35.00 17.99
C LEU A 587 -27.33 36.52 18.10
N GLU A 588 -26.35 36.99 18.86
CA GLU A 588 -26.06 38.42 19.00
C GLU A 588 -25.47 39.02 17.70
N GLU A 589 -25.57 40.34 17.53
CA GLU A 589 -25.15 41.01 16.29
C GLU A 589 -23.68 40.77 15.94
N HIS A 590 -22.80 40.74 16.94
CA HIS A 590 -21.39 40.43 16.72
C HIS A 590 -21.16 38.98 16.27
N THR A 591 -21.93 38.02 16.78
CA THR A 591 -21.84 36.61 16.37
C THR A 591 -22.20 36.44 14.89
N LEU A 592 -23.17 37.22 14.39
CA LEU A 592 -23.51 37.26 12.96
C LEU A 592 -22.39 37.88 12.10
N ARG A 593 -21.68 38.90 12.60
CA ARG A 593 -20.49 39.43 11.91
C ARG A 593 -19.36 38.39 11.86
N HIS A 594 -19.14 37.68 12.97
CA HIS A 594 -18.16 36.60 13.04
C HIS A 594 -18.49 35.44 12.09
N TYR A 595 -19.77 35.11 11.90
CA TYR A 595 -20.21 34.15 10.89
C TYR A 595 -19.73 34.56 9.49
N ILE A 596 -19.92 35.81 9.08
CA ILE A 596 -19.52 36.29 7.75
C ILE A 596 -18.01 36.11 7.55
N TYR A 597 -17.22 36.55 8.54
CA TYR A 597 -15.76 36.40 8.51
C TYR A 597 -15.31 34.94 8.44
N LEU A 598 -15.88 34.06 9.28
CA LEU A 598 -15.51 32.65 9.33
C LEU A 598 -15.99 31.87 8.11
N ARG A 599 -17.12 32.26 7.50
CA ARG A 599 -17.62 31.65 6.28
C ARG A 599 -16.71 31.94 5.09
N ASP A 600 -16.14 33.13 5.03
CA ASP A 600 -15.17 33.52 4.00
C ASP A 600 -13.80 32.88 4.26
N SER A 601 -13.36 32.84 5.53
CA SER A 601 -12.03 32.33 5.90
C SER A 601 -11.94 30.80 5.93
N MET A 602 -13.00 30.10 6.36
CA MET A 602 -13.04 28.64 6.56
C MET A 602 -14.34 28.00 6.01
N PRO A 603 -14.56 28.05 4.69
CA PRO A 603 -15.81 27.59 4.05
C PRO A 603 -16.08 26.08 4.22
N HIS A 604 -15.05 25.30 4.50
CA HIS A 604 -15.13 23.84 4.66
C HIS A 604 -15.56 23.40 6.08
N LEU A 605 -15.59 24.32 7.04
CA LEU A 605 -16.03 24.07 8.42
C LEU A 605 -17.34 24.78 8.77
N VAL A 606 -17.66 25.88 8.08
CA VAL A 606 -18.84 26.71 8.38
C VAL A 606 -19.82 26.63 7.22
N PRO A 607 -21.06 26.14 7.43
CA PRO A 607 -22.03 25.97 6.36
C PRO A 607 -22.65 27.30 5.95
N TYR A 608 -23.39 27.26 4.84
CA TYR A 608 -24.20 28.41 4.44
C TYR A 608 -25.48 28.49 5.28
N LEU A 609 -25.74 29.66 5.87
CA LEU A 609 -26.93 29.98 6.65
C LEU A 609 -27.76 31.05 5.95
N GLU A 610 -29.08 30.88 5.97
CA GLU A 610 -30.04 31.87 5.48
C GLU A 610 -30.29 32.92 6.56
N LEU A 611 -29.49 33.99 6.55
CA LEU A 611 -29.63 35.08 7.50
C LEU A 611 -30.77 36.03 7.12
N PRO A 612 -31.79 36.25 7.98
CA PRO A 612 -32.76 37.31 7.77
C PRO A 612 -32.13 38.66 8.10
N LEU A 613 -31.81 39.48 7.09
CA LEU A 613 -31.43 40.88 7.33
C LEU A 613 -32.65 41.70 7.78
N LYS A 614 -32.40 42.72 8.59
CA LYS A 614 -33.41 43.70 9.08
C LYS A 614 -34.18 44.43 7.94
N ASN A 615 -33.79 44.27 6.67
CA ASN A 615 -34.40 44.90 5.49
C ASN A 615 -35.10 43.93 4.51
N GLY A 616 -35.32 42.67 4.87
CA GLY A 616 -36.02 41.70 4.01
C GLY A 616 -35.23 41.22 2.78
N GLN A 617 -33.95 41.60 2.66
CA GLN A 617 -33.01 40.98 1.72
C GLN A 617 -32.37 39.77 2.40
N ILE A 618 -32.29 38.64 1.71
CA ILE A 618 -31.50 37.50 2.19
C ILE A 618 -30.05 37.83 1.82
N LEU A 619 -29.12 37.78 2.80
CA LEU A 619 -27.69 37.88 2.53
C LEU A 619 -27.28 36.59 1.82
N ALA A 620 -27.55 36.54 0.52
CA ALA A 620 -27.12 35.47 -0.34
C ALA A 620 -25.61 35.60 -0.51
N ALA A 621 -24.84 35.08 0.46
CA ALA A 621 -23.46 34.68 0.17
C ALA A 621 -23.59 33.61 -0.93
N SER A 622 -23.51 34.07 -2.17
CA SER A 622 -23.88 33.35 -3.38
C SER A 622 -23.56 31.86 -3.28
N LYS A 623 -24.58 31.00 -3.43
CA LYS A 623 -24.41 29.66 -3.99
C LYS A 623 -23.85 29.86 -5.39
N THR A 624 -22.57 30.20 -5.50
CA THR A 624 -21.86 30.15 -6.77
C THR A 624 -21.85 28.68 -7.13
N LEU A 625 -22.64 28.31 -8.13
CA LEU A 625 -22.50 27.03 -8.81
C LEU A 625 -21.07 27.00 -9.38
N THR A 626 -20.14 26.41 -8.63
CA THR A 626 -18.73 26.24 -9.01
C THR A 626 -18.55 25.38 -10.27
N SER A 627 -19.59 24.65 -10.67
CA SER A 627 -19.56 23.81 -11.88
C SER A 627 -19.46 24.63 -13.16
N SER A 628 -20.14 25.78 -13.27
CA SER A 628 -20.14 26.55 -14.52
C SER A 628 -18.85 27.35 -14.75
N SER A 629 -18.15 27.77 -13.69
CA SER A 629 -16.86 28.44 -13.81
C SER A 629 -15.75 27.48 -14.22
N LEU A 630 -15.75 26.26 -13.67
CA LEU A 630 -14.71 25.26 -13.95
C LEU A 630 -14.73 24.79 -15.42
N GLU A 631 -15.91 24.58 -15.99
CA GLU A 631 -16.07 24.24 -17.42
C GLU A 631 -15.55 25.36 -18.34
N GLN A 632 -15.76 26.62 -17.97
CA GLN A 632 -15.22 27.77 -18.70
C GLN A 632 -13.69 27.84 -18.59
N SER A 633 -13.13 27.62 -17.39
CA SER A 633 -11.69 27.54 -17.18
C SER A 633 -11.05 26.40 -18.00
N GLU A 634 -11.71 25.25 -18.09
CA GLU A 634 -11.22 24.10 -18.85
C GLU A 634 -11.26 24.32 -20.37
N THR A 635 -12.33 24.94 -20.88
CA THR A 635 -12.42 25.32 -22.30
C THR A 635 -11.38 26.38 -22.67
N PHE A 636 -11.12 27.36 -21.79
CA PHE A 636 -10.05 28.33 -21.97
C PHE A 636 -8.67 27.66 -22.06
N LEU A 637 -8.36 26.73 -21.14
CA LEU A 637 -7.11 25.96 -21.17
C LEU A 637 -6.94 25.23 -22.52
N ARG A 638 -7.99 24.54 -22.98
CA ARG A 638 -7.97 23.87 -24.29
C ARG A 638 -7.72 24.85 -25.44
N HIS A 639 -8.34 26.03 -25.41
CA HIS A 639 -8.12 27.06 -26.43
C HIS A 639 -6.67 27.58 -26.43
N VAL A 640 -6.06 27.80 -25.26
CA VAL A 640 -4.65 28.22 -25.17
C VAL A 640 -3.73 27.15 -25.77
N LEU A 641 -3.95 25.88 -25.44
CA LEU A 641 -3.16 24.77 -25.98
C LEU A 641 -3.34 24.59 -27.50
N GLN A 642 -4.58 24.70 -27.98
CA GLN A 642 -4.88 24.67 -29.42
C GLN A 642 -4.20 25.81 -30.17
N ARG A 643 -4.15 27.02 -29.61
CA ARG A 643 -3.45 28.16 -30.22
C ARG A 643 -1.95 27.90 -30.39
N VAL A 644 -1.33 27.19 -29.44
CA VAL A 644 0.10 26.81 -29.52
C VAL A 644 0.34 25.76 -30.60
N VAL A 645 -0.53 24.75 -30.70
CA VAL A 645 -0.42 23.67 -31.70
C VAL A 645 -0.65 24.17 -33.12
N HIS A 646 -1.64 25.02 -33.33
CA HIS A 646 -2.03 25.54 -34.66
C HIS A 646 -1.21 26.74 -35.12
N LEU A 647 -0.08 27.04 -34.45
CA LEU A 647 0.75 28.17 -34.82
C LEU A 647 1.34 27.96 -36.23
N PRO A 648 1.12 28.88 -37.19
CA PRO A 648 1.58 28.69 -38.56
C PRO A 648 3.10 28.53 -38.65
N ALA A 649 3.56 27.54 -39.43
CA ALA A 649 4.97 27.33 -39.70
C ALA A 649 5.62 28.55 -40.41
N SER A 650 4.82 29.34 -41.14
CA SER A 650 5.23 30.57 -41.84
C SER A 650 5.46 31.78 -40.93
N CYS A 651 5.13 31.71 -39.64
CA CYS A 651 5.38 32.83 -38.73
C CYS A 651 6.88 33.05 -38.48
N SER A 652 7.29 34.32 -38.44
CA SER A 652 8.65 34.70 -38.05
C SER A 652 8.96 34.21 -36.63
N LEU A 653 10.24 33.96 -36.37
CA LEU A 653 10.70 33.45 -35.08
C LEU A 653 10.34 34.40 -33.92
N GLU A 654 10.42 35.72 -34.13
CA GLU A 654 10.04 36.71 -33.13
C GLU A 654 8.56 36.65 -32.77
N VAL A 655 7.69 36.51 -33.78
CA VAL A 655 6.24 36.37 -33.57
C VAL A 655 6.00 35.09 -32.80
N ARG A 656 6.59 33.97 -33.22
CA ARG A 656 6.48 32.69 -32.50
C ARG A 656 6.87 32.80 -31.03
N HIS A 657 7.99 33.45 -30.70
CA HIS A 657 8.40 33.65 -29.32
C HIS A 657 7.42 34.54 -28.53
N ARG A 658 6.88 35.62 -29.12
CA ARG A 658 5.87 36.47 -28.46
C ARG A 658 4.60 35.69 -28.15
N TRP A 659 4.13 34.85 -29.07
CA TRP A 659 2.95 34.03 -28.88
C TRP A 659 3.15 32.96 -27.79
N LEU A 660 4.31 32.28 -27.78
CA LEU A 660 4.63 31.31 -26.73
C LEU A 660 4.75 31.99 -25.36
N ARG A 661 5.32 33.20 -25.27
CA ARG A 661 5.36 33.97 -24.02
C ARG A 661 3.96 34.35 -23.54
N SER A 662 3.07 34.78 -24.44
CA SER A 662 1.66 35.05 -24.09
C SER A 662 0.97 33.80 -23.56
N ALA A 663 1.16 32.64 -24.19
CA ALA A 663 0.57 31.39 -23.71
C ALA A 663 1.14 30.96 -22.34
N ILE A 664 2.45 31.17 -22.10
CA ILE A 664 3.07 30.90 -20.79
C ILE A 664 2.44 31.77 -19.70
N GLU A 665 2.19 33.05 -19.98
CA GLU A 665 1.53 33.97 -19.04
C GLU A 665 0.06 33.58 -18.81
N ASP A 666 -0.69 33.30 -19.88
CA ASP A 666 -2.09 32.86 -19.80
C ASP A 666 -2.22 31.59 -18.92
N LEU A 667 -1.31 30.63 -19.08
CA LEU A 667 -1.28 29.40 -18.28
C LEU A 667 -0.85 29.65 -16.83
N HIS A 668 0.05 30.59 -16.59
CA HIS A 668 0.45 30.99 -15.24
C HIS A 668 -0.71 31.63 -14.48
N GLN A 669 -1.43 32.55 -15.13
CA GLN A 669 -2.61 33.20 -14.54
C GLN A 669 -3.75 32.20 -14.30
N LEU A 670 -4.00 31.30 -15.25
CA LEU A 670 -5.02 30.26 -15.07
C LEU A 670 -4.72 29.35 -13.86
N ALA A 671 -3.45 28.99 -13.65
CA ALA A 671 -3.05 28.18 -12.51
C ALA A 671 -3.27 28.88 -11.16
N ALA A 672 -3.20 30.22 -11.12
CA ALA A 672 -3.49 30.99 -9.91
C ALA A 672 -4.99 31.17 -9.65
N VAL A 673 -5.80 31.24 -10.72
CA VAL A 673 -7.26 31.48 -10.62
C VAL A 673 -8.04 30.20 -10.37
N GLU A 674 -7.66 29.07 -10.97
CA GLU A 674 -8.41 27.81 -10.91
C GLU A 674 -7.55 26.66 -10.35
N PRO A 675 -7.53 26.43 -9.01
CA PRO A 675 -6.70 25.42 -8.37
C PRO A 675 -6.90 23.99 -8.90
N ALA A 676 -8.12 23.64 -9.32
CA ALA A 676 -8.45 22.31 -9.84
C ALA A 676 -7.74 22.00 -11.18
N LEU A 677 -7.43 23.02 -11.99
CA LEU A 677 -6.72 22.89 -13.27
C LEU A 677 -5.26 23.34 -13.20
N ALA A 678 -4.83 23.85 -12.04
CA ALA A 678 -3.47 24.34 -11.83
C ALA A 678 -2.37 23.32 -12.20
N PRO A 679 -2.48 22.01 -11.86
CA PRO A 679 -1.49 21.02 -12.28
C PRO A 679 -1.36 20.90 -13.81
N ALA A 680 -2.48 20.86 -14.53
CA ALA A 680 -2.49 20.74 -15.99
C ALA A 680 -1.90 22.00 -16.65
N ALA A 681 -2.31 23.19 -16.19
CA ALA A 681 -1.78 24.45 -16.66
C ALA A 681 -0.28 24.60 -16.37
N HIS A 682 0.18 24.20 -15.18
CA HIS A 682 1.59 24.22 -14.80
C HIS A 682 2.43 23.25 -15.64
N CYS A 683 1.94 22.03 -15.87
CA CYS A 683 2.59 21.04 -16.75
C CYS A 683 2.77 21.59 -18.17
N ALA A 684 1.70 22.11 -18.77
CA ALA A 684 1.75 22.71 -20.10
C ALA A 684 2.70 23.91 -20.16
N ARG A 685 2.67 24.78 -19.15
CA ARG A 685 3.55 25.96 -19.05
C ARG A 685 5.02 25.54 -19.03
N ILE A 686 5.40 24.57 -18.20
CA ILE A 686 6.80 24.10 -18.13
C ILE A 686 7.22 23.50 -19.47
N PHE A 687 6.38 22.67 -20.09
CA PHE A 687 6.69 22.06 -21.38
C PHE A 687 6.91 23.10 -22.48
N ILE A 688 6.01 24.09 -22.60
CA ILE A 688 6.14 25.19 -23.57
C ILE A 688 7.38 26.05 -23.28
N THR A 689 7.68 26.29 -22.00
CA THR A 689 8.87 27.04 -21.57
C THR A 689 10.15 26.33 -22.00
N CYS A 690 10.24 25.01 -21.79
CA CYS A 690 11.40 24.22 -22.21
C CYS A 690 11.58 24.27 -23.74
N GLN A 691 10.51 24.07 -24.51
CA GLN A 691 10.53 24.11 -25.97
C GLN A 691 10.95 25.49 -26.51
N SER A 692 10.36 26.56 -25.95
CA SER A 692 10.71 27.94 -26.33
C SER A 692 12.17 28.25 -26.04
N THR A 693 12.68 27.82 -24.88
CA THR A 693 14.08 28.08 -24.48
C THR A 693 15.07 27.27 -25.32
N ILE A 694 14.79 25.99 -25.61
CA ILE A 694 15.61 25.19 -26.54
C ILE A 694 15.65 25.86 -27.92
N SER A 695 14.50 26.32 -28.43
CA SER A 695 14.44 27.05 -29.70
C SER A 695 15.24 28.36 -29.67
N GLN A 696 15.20 29.13 -28.57
CA GLN A 696 16.01 30.34 -28.41
C GLN A 696 17.51 30.04 -28.40
N VAL A 697 17.94 29.00 -27.67
CA VAL A 697 19.36 28.60 -27.63
C VAL A 697 19.84 28.19 -29.01
N VAL A 698 19.07 27.34 -29.69
CA VAL A 698 19.39 26.83 -31.03
C VAL A 698 19.42 27.94 -32.09
N THR A 699 18.57 28.96 -31.98
CA THR A 699 18.50 30.07 -32.94
C THR A 699 19.54 31.17 -32.70
N ASN A 700 19.97 31.37 -31.45
CA ASN A 700 21.06 32.28 -31.13
C ASN A 700 22.39 31.72 -31.65
N ARG A 701 22.83 32.11 -32.85
CA ARG A 701 24.05 31.63 -33.54
C ARG A 701 25.35 31.62 -32.72
N SER A 702 25.37 32.26 -31.55
CA SER A 702 26.46 32.22 -30.55
C SER A 702 27.05 30.85 -30.22
N TRP A 703 26.28 29.74 -30.30
CA TRP A 703 26.82 28.39 -30.04
C TRP A 703 27.52 27.74 -31.25
N PHE A 704 27.42 28.33 -32.46
CA PHE A 704 28.14 27.87 -33.65
C PHE A 704 29.60 28.31 -33.64
N ASP A 705 29.88 29.53 -33.15
CA ASP A 705 31.23 30.10 -33.14
C ASP A 705 32.12 29.53 -32.02
N LEU A 706 31.56 28.69 -31.14
CA LEU A 706 32.29 28.04 -30.03
C LEU A 706 33.43 27.12 -30.50
N GLY A 707 33.32 26.54 -31.70
CA GLY A 707 34.39 25.71 -32.26
C GLY A 707 35.65 26.50 -32.68
N GLN A 708 35.56 27.83 -32.80
CA GLN A 708 36.68 28.73 -33.11
C GLN A 708 37.06 29.65 -31.94
N ALA A 709 36.21 29.76 -30.91
CA ALA A 709 36.44 30.59 -29.75
C ALA A 709 37.28 29.86 -28.69
N THR A 710 38.35 30.51 -28.22
CA THR A 710 39.19 30.01 -27.11
C THR A 710 38.55 30.16 -25.72
N GLN A 711 37.30 30.62 -25.63
CA GLN A 711 36.60 30.82 -24.35
C GLN A 711 35.60 29.69 -24.06
N PRO A 712 35.54 29.19 -22.81
CA PRO A 712 34.56 28.19 -22.40
C PRO A 712 33.12 28.72 -22.51
N MET A 713 32.14 27.80 -22.52
CA MET A 713 30.70 28.12 -22.48
C MET A 713 30.40 29.25 -21.49
N GLY A 714 29.79 30.33 -21.96
CA GLY A 714 29.49 31.50 -21.14
C GLY A 714 28.56 31.17 -19.96
N PRO A 715 28.73 31.83 -18.79
CA PRO A 715 27.99 31.50 -17.57
C PRO A 715 26.46 31.64 -17.72
N ALA A 716 26.00 32.53 -18.60
CA ALA A 716 24.57 32.70 -18.88
C ALA A 716 23.95 31.49 -19.61
N LEU A 717 24.66 30.93 -20.59
CA LEU A 717 24.20 29.73 -21.31
C LEU A 717 24.21 28.50 -20.40
N LYS A 718 25.20 28.41 -19.51
CA LYS A 718 25.25 27.37 -18.48
C LYS A 718 24.02 27.43 -17.56
N ALA A 719 23.72 28.60 -17.02
CA ALA A 719 22.56 28.80 -16.15
C ALA A 719 21.23 28.46 -16.87
N GLN A 720 21.11 28.79 -18.15
CA GLN A 720 19.94 28.41 -18.96
C GLN A 720 19.81 26.90 -19.17
N LEU A 721 20.93 26.19 -19.38
CA LEU A 721 20.93 24.73 -19.48
C LEU A 721 20.57 24.08 -18.14
N ASP A 722 21.17 24.55 -17.04
CA ASP A 722 20.89 24.03 -15.69
C ASP A 722 19.40 24.20 -15.35
N GLU A 723 18.81 25.37 -15.66
CA GLU A 723 17.36 25.61 -15.51
C GLU A 723 16.52 24.69 -16.40
N LEU A 724 16.92 24.46 -17.66
CA LEU A 724 16.22 23.53 -18.56
C LEU A 724 16.19 22.10 -18.02
N PHE A 725 17.32 21.62 -17.47
CA PHE A 725 17.38 20.30 -16.85
C PHE A 725 16.52 20.20 -15.59
N ALA A 726 16.49 21.27 -14.76
CA ALA A 726 15.61 21.33 -13.60
C ALA A 726 14.12 21.25 -14.00
N GLN A 727 13.70 22.07 -14.97
CA GLN A 727 12.32 22.09 -15.48
C GLN A 727 11.92 20.76 -16.16
N ALA A 728 12.80 20.16 -16.96
CA ALA A 728 12.56 18.85 -17.57
C ALA A 728 12.43 17.73 -16.53
N SER A 729 13.21 17.81 -15.43
CA SER A 729 13.11 16.87 -14.31
C SER A 729 11.78 16.98 -13.58
N ILE A 730 11.28 18.21 -13.37
CA ILE A 730 9.95 18.45 -12.79
C ILE A 730 8.85 17.80 -13.65
N LEU A 731 8.91 17.95 -14.98
CA LEU A 731 7.95 17.35 -15.90
C LEU A 731 7.90 15.82 -15.81
N GLU A 732 9.05 15.17 -15.64
CA GLU A 732 9.14 13.71 -15.63
C GLU A 732 8.70 13.09 -14.29
N HIS A 733 9.00 13.74 -13.16
CA HIS A 733 8.86 13.11 -11.84
C HIS A 733 7.79 13.72 -10.93
N ARG A 734 7.37 14.97 -11.15
CA ARG A 734 6.42 15.65 -10.25
C ARG A 734 4.96 15.43 -10.62
N PHE A 735 4.66 15.15 -11.89
CA PHE A 735 3.29 15.00 -12.37
C PHE A 735 2.84 13.53 -12.42
N VAL A 736 1.59 13.31 -12.05
CA VAL A 736 0.91 12.00 -12.06
C VAL A 736 -0.31 12.09 -12.96
N GLY A 737 -0.70 10.98 -13.59
CA GLY A 737 -1.88 10.91 -14.45
C GLY A 737 -1.64 11.37 -15.89
N LEU A 738 -0.37 11.45 -16.33
CA LEU A 738 0.00 11.64 -17.73
C LEU A 738 -0.31 10.38 -18.56
N THR A 739 -0.88 10.58 -19.74
CA THR A 739 -1.16 9.51 -20.71
C THR A 739 0.12 9.05 -21.42
N PRO A 740 0.16 7.82 -21.96
CA PRO A 740 1.32 7.34 -22.72
C PRO A 740 1.86 8.32 -23.80
N PRO A 741 1.03 8.99 -24.62
CA PRO A 741 1.54 9.98 -25.58
C PRO A 741 2.13 11.24 -24.91
N GLU A 742 1.64 11.66 -23.74
CA GLU A 742 2.22 12.78 -22.97
C GLU A 742 3.58 12.42 -22.38
N VAL A 743 3.70 11.21 -21.83
CA VAL A 743 4.99 10.69 -21.35
C VAL A 743 5.99 10.58 -22.51
N ALA A 744 5.54 10.10 -23.68
CA ALA A 744 6.38 10.04 -24.87
C ALA A 744 6.85 11.44 -25.32
N ALA A 745 6.01 12.46 -25.24
CA ALA A 745 6.38 13.84 -25.56
C ALA A 745 7.45 14.39 -24.59
N VAL A 746 7.31 14.12 -23.28
CA VAL A 746 8.32 14.50 -22.26
C VAL A 746 9.64 13.77 -22.51
N ARG A 747 9.62 12.47 -22.84
CA ARG A 747 10.85 11.71 -23.17
C ARG A 747 11.53 12.21 -24.45
N GLN A 748 10.76 12.63 -25.45
CA GLN A 748 11.29 13.26 -26.67
C GLN A 748 11.86 14.67 -26.42
N LEU A 749 11.28 15.44 -25.49
CA LEU A 749 11.88 16.69 -25.01
C LEU A 749 13.24 16.42 -24.34
N TRP A 750 13.32 15.39 -23.49
CA TRP A 750 14.57 14.96 -22.87
C TRP A 750 15.64 14.55 -23.90
N LEU A 751 15.25 13.88 -24.98
CA LEU A 751 16.17 13.52 -26.06
C LEU A 751 16.77 14.78 -26.72
N ARG A 752 15.95 15.80 -27.01
CA ARG A 752 16.42 17.09 -27.55
C ARG A 752 17.36 17.80 -26.59
N LEU A 753 17.00 17.85 -25.31
CA LEU A 753 17.80 18.52 -24.29
C LEU A 753 19.17 17.85 -24.12
N ARG A 754 19.23 16.51 -24.07
CA ARG A 754 20.48 15.74 -24.00
C ARG A 754 21.32 15.87 -25.27
N ALA A 755 20.68 15.89 -26.45
CA ALA A 755 21.35 16.18 -27.72
C ALA A 755 22.00 17.57 -27.71
N LEU A 756 21.25 18.60 -27.31
CA LEU A 756 21.74 19.97 -27.20
C LEU A 756 22.92 20.07 -26.22
N HIS A 757 22.79 19.46 -25.04
CA HIS A 757 23.85 19.45 -24.03
C HIS A 757 25.12 18.75 -24.55
N LEU A 758 24.99 17.59 -25.19
CA LEU A 758 26.10 16.85 -25.78
C LEU A 758 26.85 17.69 -26.82
N VAL A 759 26.12 18.33 -27.74
CA VAL A 759 26.72 19.16 -28.81
C VAL A 759 27.39 20.40 -28.23
N LEU A 760 26.78 21.07 -27.24
CA LEU A 760 27.36 22.24 -26.59
C LEU A 760 28.66 21.91 -25.83
N VAL A 761 28.70 20.79 -25.11
CA VAL A 761 29.91 20.37 -24.39
C VAL A 761 31.02 19.97 -25.36
N ILE A 762 30.71 19.22 -26.42
CA ILE A 762 31.72 18.81 -27.41
C ILE A 762 32.26 19.99 -28.22
N ARG A 763 31.41 20.96 -28.59
CA ARG A 763 31.82 22.13 -29.37
C ARG A 763 32.44 23.25 -28.53
N GLY A 764 32.08 23.38 -27.24
CA GLY A 764 32.44 24.54 -26.41
C GLY A 764 33.25 24.25 -25.14
N CYS A 765 33.50 22.99 -24.79
CA CYS A 765 34.23 22.61 -23.58
C CYS A 765 35.28 21.51 -23.85
N ASN A 766 36.47 21.63 -23.25
CA ASN A 766 37.48 20.55 -23.25
C ASN A 766 37.18 19.42 -22.24
N MET A 767 35.91 19.24 -21.87
CA MET A 767 35.49 18.22 -20.90
C MET A 767 35.25 16.87 -21.59
N SER A 768 35.40 15.78 -20.83
CA SER A 768 35.04 14.44 -21.33
C SER A 768 33.53 14.36 -21.61
N ALA A 769 33.17 14.08 -22.86
CA ALA A 769 31.79 13.91 -23.29
C ALA A 769 31.33 12.44 -23.28
N LEU A 770 32.15 11.50 -22.79
CA LEU A 770 31.84 10.07 -22.82
C LEU A 770 30.57 9.75 -22.03
N GLY A 771 30.49 10.18 -20.77
CA GLY A 771 29.32 9.94 -19.92
C GLY A 771 28.05 10.62 -20.44
N LEU A 772 28.17 11.82 -21.03
CA LEU A 772 27.05 12.51 -21.67
C LEU A 772 26.54 11.76 -22.91
N CYS A 773 27.46 11.18 -23.69
CA CYS A 773 27.13 10.37 -24.85
C CYS A 773 26.44 9.06 -24.46
N GLU A 774 26.95 8.35 -23.44
CA GLU A 774 26.30 7.15 -22.90
C GLU A 774 24.89 7.48 -22.36
N ALA A 775 24.75 8.58 -21.63
CA ALA A 775 23.48 9.06 -21.10
C ALA A 775 22.48 9.46 -22.21
N PHE A 776 22.97 9.98 -23.35
CA PHE A 776 22.15 10.26 -24.53
C PHE A 776 21.70 8.97 -25.22
N LEU A 777 22.61 8.02 -25.47
CA LEU A 777 22.28 6.73 -26.12
C LEU A 777 21.33 5.89 -25.26
N LEU A 778 21.50 5.90 -23.93
CA LEU A 778 20.57 5.24 -23.01
C LEU A 778 19.17 5.87 -23.09
N GLN A 779 19.06 7.18 -23.30
CA GLN A 779 17.77 7.85 -23.48
C GLN A 779 17.11 7.44 -24.81
N VAL A 780 17.90 7.25 -25.87
CA VAL A 780 17.42 6.76 -27.17
C VAL A 780 16.81 5.37 -27.01
N ASP A 781 17.54 4.42 -26.41
CA ASP A 781 17.10 3.04 -26.19
C ASP A 781 15.81 2.96 -25.34
N ARG A 782 15.78 3.72 -24.23
CA ARG A 782 14.58 3.82 -23.37
C ARG A 782 13.37 4.44 -24.09
N LEU A 783 13.60 5.37 -25.01
CA LEU A 783 12.53 5.97 -25.79
C LEU A 783 12.02 5.00 -26.86
N GLN A 784 12.90 4.32 -27.60
CA GLN A 784 12.52 3.32 -28.60
C GLN A 784 11.69 2.20 -27.98
N THR A 785 12.18 1.60 -26.90
CA THR A 785 11.46 0.55 -26.15
C THR A 785 10.06 1.02 -25.74
N TYR A 786 9.94 2.24 -25.22
CA TYR A 786 8.66 2.78 -24.76
C TYR A 786 7.66 3.06 -25.89
N LEU A 787 8.14 3.57 -27.03
CA LEU A 787 7.32 3.81 -28.21
C LEU A 787 6.82 2.49 -28.83
N GLU A 788 7.66 1.46 -28.85
CA GLU A 788 7.30 0.11 -29.32
C GLU A 788 6.26 -0.55 -28.40
N GLU A 789 6.46 -0.49 -27.08
CA GLU A 789 5.54 -1.02 -26.08
C GLU A 789 4.13 -0.41 -26.20
N HIS A 790 4.05 0.91 -26.46
CA HIS A 790 2.78 1.64 -26.49
C HIS A 790 2.25 1.89 -27.92
N LYS A 791 2.95 1.42 -28.96
CA LYS A 791 2.59 1.59 -30.39
C LYS A 791 2.35 3.05 -30.78
N LEU A 792 3.26 3.93 -30.37
CA LEU A 792 3.17 5.37 -30.62
C LEU A 792 4.12 5.82 -31.73
N ASP A 793 3.68 6.75 -32.58
CA ASP A 793 4.51 7.30 -33.65
C ASP A 793 5.48 8.37 -33.11
N PRO A 794 6.80 8.25 -33.36
CA PRO A 794 7.79 9.26 -32.99
C PRO A 794 7.63 10.55 -33.81
N GLU A 795 8.06 11.68 -33.25
CA GLU A 795 8.09 12.95 -33.98
C GLU A 795 9.14 12.93 -35.11
N ALA A 796 8.91 13.72 -36.16
CA ALA A 796 9.80 13.84 -37.32
C ALA A 796 11.28 14.07 -36.97
N TRP A 797 11.58 14.89 -35.95
CA TRP A 797 12.97 15.10 -35.50
C TRP A 797 13.55 13.85 -34.85
N THR A 798 12.77 13.16 -34.00
CA THR A 798 13.16 11.90 -33.36
C THR A 798 13.43 10.83 -34.42
N VAL A 799 12.57 10.70 -35.43
CA VAL A 799 12.76 9.79 -36.57
C VAL A 799 14.09 10.06 -37.28
N ALA A 800 14.41 11.33 -37.54
CA ALA A 800 15.67 11.70 -38.17
C ALA A 800 16.89 11.32 -37.31
N VAL A 801 16.82 11.52 -35.99
CA VAL A 801 17.88 11.10 -35.06
C VAL A 801 18.08 9.59 -35.06
N LEU A 802 16.99 8.81 -34.95
CA LEU A 802 17.07 7.35 -34.95
C LEU A 802 17.69 6.84 -36.25
N ARG A 803 17.24 7.36 -37.39
CA ARG A 803 17.78 7.01 -38.71
C ARG A 803 19.27 7.31 -38.84
N GLU A 804 19.73 8.47 -38.39
CA GLU A 804 21.16 8.83 -38.45
C GLU A 804 21.98 7.94 -37.52
N LEU A 805 21.49 7.62 -36.32
CA LEU A 805 22.16 6.74 -35.36
C LEU A 805 22.29 5.30 -35.89
N ASP A 806 21.28 4.78 -36.60
CA ASP A 806 21.32 3.44 -37.22
C ASP A 806 22.40 3.32 -38.30
N THR A 807 22.80 4.44 -38.92
CA THR A 807 23.86 4.45 -39.95
C THR A 807 25.27 4.57 -39.38
N LEU A 808 25.43 4.84 -38.07
CA LEU A 808 26.74 5.02 -37.45
C LEU A 808 27.43 3.66 -37.23
N SER A 809 28.68 3.56 -37.70
CA SER A 809 29.55 2.41 -37.44
C SER A 809 30.18 2.43 -36.04
N ASP A 810 30.13 3.58 -35.35
CA ASP A 810 30.79 3.81 -34.07
C ASP A 810 30.03 4.84 -33.22
N THR A 811 29.79 4.49 -31.96
CA THR A 811 29.04 5.28 -30.97
C THR A 811 29.92 6.23 -30.15
N ARG A 812 31.17 6.48 -30.55
CA ARG A 812 32.03 7.49 -29.93
C ARG A 812 31.39 8.89 -29.94
N PRO A 813 31.61 9.72 -28.89
CA PRO A 813 30.97 11.04 -28.75
C PRO A 813 31.10 11.96 -29.96
N GLY A 814 32.27 11.98 -30.61
CA GLY A 814 32.51 12.80 -31.80
C GLY A 814 31.78 12.31 -33.06
N SER A 815 31.48 11.02 -33.18
CA SER A 815 30.68 10.48 -34.29
C SER A 815 29.20 10.79 -34.08
N VAL A 816 28.70 10.57 -32.86
CA VAL A 816 27.33 10.90 -32.47
C VAL A 816 27.06 12.40 -32.59
N CYS A 817 27.98 13.26 -32.15
CA CYS A 817 27.86 14.71 -32.30
C CYS A 817 27.77 15.15 -33.77
N ARG A 818 28.52 14.51 -34.68
CA ARG A 818 28.48 14.84 -36.12
C ARG A 818 27.15 14.46 -36.78
N ALA A 819 26.52 13.38 -36.32
CA ALA A 819 25.19 12.97 -36.78
C ALA A 819 24.08 13.89 -36.24
N VAL A 820 24.13 14.23 -34.95
CA VAL A 820 23.04 14.94 -34.26
C VAL A 820 23.10 16.45 -34.45
N ALA A 821 24.29 17.05 -34.54
CA ALA A 821 24.39 18.51 -34.62
C ALA A 821 23.68 19.12 -35.83
N PRO A 822 23.81 18.61 -37.08
CA PRO A 822 23.07 19.14 -38.23
C PRO A 822 21.54 19.09 -38.05
N LEU A 823 21.02 18.09 -37.33
CA LEU A 823 19.59 17.97 -37.04
C LEU A 823 19.11 19.03 -36.04
N LEU A 824 19.96 19.45 -35.10
CA LEU A 824 19.66 20.61 -34.23
C LEU A 824 19.70 21.92 -35.02
N GLU A 825 20.59 22.04 -36.00
CA GLU A 825 20.69 23.23 -36.85
C GLU A 825 19.42 23.40 -37.72
N GLN A 826 18.85 22.29 -38.20
CA GLN A 826 17.56 22.29 -38.91
C GLN A 826 16.39 22.79 -38.04
N LEU A 827 16.45 22.62 -36.71
CA LEU A 827 15.47 23.21 -35.79
C LEU A 827 15.60 24.74 -35.71
N ALA A 828 16.77 25.32 -36.02
CA ALA A 828 17.04 26.76 -35.96
C ALA A 828 16.50 27.53 -37.18
N THR A 829 16.51 26.90 -38.36
CA THR A 829 16.39 27.58 -39.65
C THR A 829 14.99 27.48 -40.25
N THR A 830 13.91 27.46 -39.46
CA THR A 830 12.54 27.25 -39.97
C THR A 830 12.13 28.31 -41.01
N ASN A 831 12.44 28.00 -42.26
CA ASN A 831 11.85 28.42 -43.51
C ASN A 831 12.21 27.33 -44.54
N THR A 832 11.19 26.67 -45.10
CA THR A 832 11.20 25.69 -46.20
C THR A 832 11.54 24.23 -45.81
N HIS A 833 10.54 23.33 -45.81
CA HIS A 833 10.12 22.52 -46.96
C HIS A 833 11.27 21.72 -47.61
N LYS A 834 11.50 20.50 -47.10
CA LYS A 834 11.86 19.25 -47.82
C LYS A 834 12.57 18.28 -46.84
N LEU A 835 11.79 17.53 -46.06
CA LEU A 835 12.14 16.12 -45.86
C LEU A 835 11.35 15.33 -46.91
N PRO A 836 11.96 14.37 -47.63
CA PRO A 836 11.27 13.65 -48.68
C PRO A 836 10.08 12.88 -48.10
N ALA A 837 8.92 13.15 -48.66
CA ALA A 837 7.75 12.32 -48.50
C ALA A 837 8.10 10.90 -49.00
N THR A 838 8.12 9.94 -48.08
CA THR A 838 7.89 8.55 -48.43
C THR A 838 6.67 8.07 -47.66
N THR A 839 5.57 8.04 -48.42
CA THR A 839 4.44 7.12 -48.35
C THR A 839 3.58 7.09 -47.08
N GLY A 840 2.42 7.75 -47.19
CA GLY A 840 1.15 7.15 -46.80
C GLY A 840 0.64 7.51 -45.40
N GLY A 841 -0.09 8.61 -45.30
CA GLY A 841 -0.91 8.94 -44.12
C GLY A 841 -0.86 10.43 -43.81
N SER A 842 -2.00 11.10 -43.93
CA SER A 842 -2.15 12.52 -43.62
C SER A 842 -1.71 12.83 -42.19
N THR A 843 -0.68 13.65 -42.01
CA THR A 843 -0.66 14.70 -40.98
C THR A 843 0.49 15.67 -41.28
N THR A 844 0.12 16.94 -41.29
CA THR A 844 0.95 18.12 -41.54
C THR A 844 2.13 18.21 -40.59
N GLY A 845 3.28 18.66 -41.09
CA GLY A 845 4.47 18.91 -40.28
C GLY A 845 4.20 20.00 -39.24
N HIS A 846 4.17 19.61 -37.96
CA HIS A 846 4.07 20.52 -36.84
C HIS A 846 5.24 20.26 -35.88
N MET A 847 6.11 21.25 -35.72
CA MET A 847 7.24 21.26 -34.78
C MET A 847 6.80 21.48 -33.31
N LEU A 848 5.51 21.25 -33.01
CA LEU A 848 4.88 21.47 -31.72
C LEU A 848 3.72 20.48 -31.57
N ILE A 849 4.01 19.20 -31.34
CA ILE A 849 2.97 18.25 -30.96
C ILE A 849 3.07 18.06 -29.45
N ILE A 850 2.45 19.00 -28.71
CA ILE A 850 1.74 18.60 -27.49
C ILE A 850 0.77 17.52 -27.97
N PRO A 851 0.74 16.32 -27.37
CA PRO A 851 -0.09 15.23 -27.86
C PRO A 851 -1.51 15.73 -28.03
N HIS A 852 -2.08 15.38 -29.17
CA HIS A 852 -3.39 15.82 -29.60
C HIS A 852 -4.40 15.57 -28.47
N TYR A 853 -4.84 16.63 -27.78
CA TYR A 853 -6.08 16.65 -27.00
C TYR A 853 -7.24 16.54 -28.00
N ARG A 854 -7.38 15.35 -28.59
CA ARG A 854 -8.25 15.06 -29.75
C ARG A 854 -9.69 14.76 -29.33
N SER A 855 -9.93 14.47 -28.06
CA SER A 855 -11.26 14.18 -27.54
C SER A 855 -11.74 15.27 -26.60
N ALA A 856 -12.96 15.75 -26.82
CA ALA A 856 -13.69 16.61 -25.90
C ALA A 856 -14.13 15.89 -24.62
N GLU A 857 -13.93 14.56 -24.53
CA GLU A 857 -14.49 13.71 -23.47
C GLU A 857 -13.55 13.44 -22.29
N GLU A 858 -12.24 13.70 -22.41
CA GLU A 858 -11.28 13.52 -21.31
C GLU A 858 -11.04 14.82 -20.53
N SER A 859 -11.30 14.79 -19.23
CA SER A 859 -11.09 15.93 -18.35
C SER A 859 -9.61 16.14 -18.02
N LEU A 860 -9.16 17.40 -18.07
CA LEU A 860 -7.76 17.77 -17.77
C LEU A 860 -7.44 17.67 -16.26
N GLN A 861 -8.46 17.48 -15.43
CA GLN A 861 -8.35 17.23 -13.99
C GLN A 861 -7.65 15.92 -13.63
N ARG A 862 -7.44 15.02 -14.62
CA ARG A 862 -6.66 13.79 -14.42
C ARG A 862 -5.19 14.06 -14.09
N ILE A 863 -4.64 15.17 -14.58
CA ILE A 863 -3.23 15.53 -14.33
C ILE A 863 -3.17 16.09 -12.92
N ARG A 864 -2.35 15.46 -12.08
CA ARG A 864 -2.13 15.89 -10.69
C ARG A 864 -0.67 16.19 -10.48
N GLN A 865 -0.37 17.09 -9.55
CA GLN A 865 0.98 17.51 -9.24
C GLN A 865 1.30 17.12 -7.80
N ALA A 866 2.44 16.47 -7.59
CA ALA A 866 2.96 16.20 -6.27
C ALA A 866 3.29 17.52 -5.55
N SER A 867 2.73 17.70 -4.36
CA SER A 867 2.92 18.87 -3.51
C SER A 867 3.04 18.43 -2.05
N ALA A 868 3.63 19.31 -1.24
CA ALA A 868 3.72 19.15 0.19
C ALA A 868 3.31 20.47 0.88
N VAL A 869 2.69 20.36 2.04
CA VAL A 869 2.38 21.49 2.92
C VAL A 869 2.90 21.15 4.31
N ILE A 870 3.84 21.94 4.82
CA ILE A 870 4.35 21.80 6.18
C ILE A 870 3.42 22.58 7.11
N ASN A 871 2.73 21.87 8.01
CA ASN A 871 1.86 22.47 9.02
C ASN A 871 2.67 22.85 10.28
N GLU A 872 3.58 21.97 10.70
CA GLU A 872 4.53 22.21 11.79
C GLU A 872 5.93 21.77 11.36
N PRO A 873 6.99 22.57 11.61
CA PRO A 873 6.95 23.90 12.24
C PRO A 873 6.31 24.97 11.34
N THR A 874 5.78 26.04 11.93
CA THR A 874 5.13 27.14 11.18
C THR A 874 6.11 28.16 10.62
N GLY A 875 7.32 28.26 11.19
CA GLY A 875 8.37 29.20 10.75
C GLY A 875 8.40 30.54 11.49
N ASP A 876 7.32 30.90 12.18
CA ASP A 876 7.16 32.20 12.87
C ASP A 876 7.66 32.19 14.33
N GLN A 877 8.72 31.42 14.62
CA GLN A 877 9.26 31.33 15.97
C GLN A 877 10.24 32.47 16.26
N ASP A 878 9.82 33.44 17.07
CA ASP A 878 10.69 34.53 17.56
C ASP A 878 11.76 34.04 18.54
N LEU A 879 11.46 32.96 19.27
CA LEU A 879 12.36 32.41 20.28
C LEU A 879 13.20 31.26 19.70
N PRO A 880 14.55 31.31 19.83
CA PRO A 880 15.40 30.27 19.28
C PRO A 880 15.34 29.00 20.12
N ILE A 881 15.29 27.85 19.45
CA ILE A 881 15.44 26.54 20.07
C ILE A 881 16.90 26.39 20.52
N LYS A 882 17.14 26.46 21.84
CA LYS A 882 18.47 26.37 22.45
C LYS A 882 18.80 24.93 22.80
N PHE A 883 19.97 24.46 22.40
CA PHE A 883 20.43 23.12 22.75
C PHE A 883 21.95 23.00 22.84
N GLN A 884 22.43 21.92 23.42
CA GLN A 884 23.85 21.67 23.55
C GLN A 884 24.44 21.18 22.23
N ALA A 885 25.48 21.86 21.74
CA ALA A 885 26.18 21.48 20.52
C ALA A 885 26.69 20.04 20.58
N GLY A 886 26.55 19.32 19.47
CA GLY A 886 26.86 17.90 19.36
C GLY A 886 25.78 16.95 19.89
N ILE A 887 24.73 17.44 20.56
CA ILE A 887 23.56 16.64 20.96
C ILE A 887 22.42 16.92 19.99
N PRO A 888 21.76 15.88 19.42
CA PRO A 888 20.65 16.08 18.51
C PRO A 888 19.42 16.62 19.24
N VAL A 889 18.74 17.57 18.61
CA VAL A 889 17.41 18.05 19.01
C VAL A 889 16.38 17.57 18.03
N ALA A 890 15.25 17.11 18.55
CA ALA A 890 14.12 16.74 17.73
C ALA A 890 13.20 17.95 17.51
N VAL A 891 12.97 18.30 16.24
CA VAL A 891 11.89 19.21 15.82
C VAL A 891 10.77 18.36 15.23
N THR A 892 9.54 18.60 15.68
CA THR A 892 8.37 17.91 15.13
C THR A 892 8.10 18.42 13.72
N LEU A 893 7.90 17.49 12.80
CA LEU A 893 7.50 17.76 11.42
C LEU A 893 6.14 17.11 11.19
N ASP A 894 5.14 17.94 10.93
CA ASP A 894 3.83 17.53 10.45
C ASP A 894 3.61 18.09 9.05
N CYS A 895 3.54 17.20 8.07
CA CYS A 895 3.43 17.57 6.67
C CYS A 895 2.33 16.78 5.98
N GLU A 896 1.48 17.47 5.22
CA GLU A 896 0.53 16.87 4.30
C GLU A 896 1.14 16.79 2.90
N LEU A 897 1.09 15.60 2.31
CA LEU A 897 1.57 15.27 0.99
C LEU A 897 0.36 14.97 0.10
N GLU A 898 0.31 15.58 -1.08
CA GLU A 898 -0.75 15.34 -2.04
C GLU A 898 -0.17 14.76 -3.32
N ASN A 899 -0.85 13.74 -3.89
CA ASN A 899 -0.55 13.18 -5.21
C ASN A 899 0.89 12.65 -5.38
N VAL A 900 1.52 12.17 -4.29
CA VAL A 900 2.84 11.54 -4.33
C VAL A 900 2.70 10.07 -4.74
N ALA A 901 3.27 9.68 -5.89
CA ALA A 901 3.17 8.33 -6.43
C ALA A 901 3.98 7.29 -5.62
N ASP A 902 5.22 7.63 -5.25
CA ASP A 902 6.08 6.79 -4.41
C ASP A 902 6.59 7.56 -3.19
N VAL A 903 6.11 7.12 -2.03
CA VAL A 903 6.47 7.66 -0.72
C VAL A 903 7.94 7.39 -0.38
N ALA A 904 8.52 6.31 -0.92
CA ALA A 904 9.92 5.98 -0.70
C ALA A 904 10.89 6.95 -1.38
N ALA A 905 10.41 7.77 -2.33
CA ALA A 905 11.19 8.82 -2.98
C ALA A 905 11.23 10.14 -2.17
N VAL A 906 10.36 10.30 -1.16
CA VAL A 906 10.31 11.53 -0.35
C VAL A 906 11.52 11.63 0.56
N ARG A 907 12.15 12.81 0.63
CA ARG A 907 13.24 13.16 1.54
C ARG A 907 12.92 14.47 2.26
N ILE A 908 13.44 14.61 3.47
CA ILE A 908 13.40 15.85 4.24
C ILE A 908 14.74 16.53 4.03
N ARG A 909 14.73 17.72 3.43
CA ARG A 909 15.93 18.53 3.21
C ARG A 909 16.12 19.48 4.37
N LEU A 910 17.30 19.44 4.95
CA LEU A 910 17.79 20.40 5.93
C LEU A 910 18.94 21.17 5.32
N ARG A 911 18.85 22.50 5.35
CA ARG A 911 19.93 23.37 4.89
C ARG A 911 20.37 24.30 6.02
N TYR A 912 21.62 24.15 6.40
CA TYR A 912 22.25 24.90 7.47
C TYR A 912 22.83 26.24 6.97
N PRO A 913 23.04 27.22 7.87
CA PRO A 913 23.63 28.52 7.50
C PRO A 913 25.02 28.46 6.88
N ASP A 914 25.78 27.40 7.15
CA ASP A 914 27.11 27.15 6.57
C ASP A 914 27.05 26.53 5.17
N LYS A 915 25.85 26.44 4.58
CA LYS A 915 25.53 25.82 3.29
C LYS A 915 25.68 24.30 3.25
N GLN A 916 25.84 23.63 4.39
CA GLN A 916 25.71 22.18 4.44
C GLN A 916 24.24 21.80 4.24
N GLU A 917 24.02 20.79 3.40
CA GLU A 917 22.70 20.23 3.12
C GLU A 917 22.67 18.77 3.53
N GLN A 918 21.58 18.37 4.19
CA GLN A 918 21.35 17.01 4.62
C GLN A 918 19.99 16.54 4.12
N LEU A 919 19.96 15.39 3.43
CA LEU A 919 18.74 14.73 3.01
C LEU A 919 18.44 13.56 3.94
N ILE A 920 17.36 13.66 4.71
CA ILE A 920 16.93 12.62 5.64
C ILE A 920 15.86 11.76 4.99
N LEU A 921 16.03 10.44 5.04
CA LEU A 921 15.00 9.47 4.64
C LEU A 921 14.03 9.25 5.81
N PRO A 922 12.75 9.66 5.70
CA PRO A 922 11.74 9.33 6.70
C PRO A 922 11.46 7.82 6.75
N ARG A 923 11.07 7.33 7.94
CA ARG A 923 10.65 5.94 8.11
C ARG A 923 9.30 5.70 7.44
N ARG A 924 9.11 4.54 6.83
CA ARG A 924 7.83 4.17 6.21
C ARG A 924 6.64 4.17 7.18
N SER A 925 6.88 3.85 8.45
CA SER A 925 5.86 3.87 9.52
C SER A 925 5.30 5.27 9.83
N ASN A 926 6.02 6.33 9.42
CA ASN A 926 5.67 7.72 9.74
C ASN A 926 4.71 8.31 8.71
N PHE A 927 4.49 7.61 7.60
CA PHE A 927 3.52 8.00 6.58
C PHE A 927 2.18 7.33 6.88
N ARG A 928 1.11 8.12 6.86
CA ARG A 928 -0.25 7.65 7.05
C ARG A 928 -1.11 8.07 5.87
N PRO A 929 -1.80 7.14 5.19
CA PRO A 929 -2.79 7.52 4.19
C PRO A 929 -3.92 8.31 4.87
N THR A 930 -4.38 9.36 4.21
CA THR A 930 -5.57 10.13 4.55
C THR A 930 -6.56 9.99 3.39
N ASP A 931 -7.78 10.48 3.56
CA ASP A 931 -8.79 10.48 2.50
C ASP A 931 -8.27 11.19 1.22
N ASP A 932 -8.81 10.80 0.06
CA ASP A 932 -8.58 11.42 -1.25
C ASP A 932 -7.15 11.36 -1.84
N GLY A 933 -6.36 10.33 -1.49
CA GLY A 933 -5.00 10.16 -2.04
C GLY A 933 -3.97 11.15 -1.46
N ARG A 934 -4.30 11.72 -0.31
CA ARG A 934 -3.38 12.50 0.54
C ARG A 934 -2.67 11.56 1.51
N GLN A 935 -1.48 11.96 1.93
CA GLN A 935 -0.74 11.26 2.96
C GLN A 935 -0.18 12.26 3.96
N ARG A 936 -0.25 11.93 5.25
CA ARG A 936 0.37 12.72 6.30
C ARG A 936 1.70 12.10 6.68
N LEU A 937 2.77 12.89 6.61
CA LEU A 937 4.08 12.58 7.16
C LEU A 937 4.20 13.25 8.53
N TYR A 938 4.15 12.44 9.58
CA TYR A 938 4.36 12.90 10.95
C TYR A 938 5.63 12.27 11.53
N THR A 939 6.67 13.08 11.74
CA THR A 939 7.97 12.57 12.19
C THR A 939 8.73 13.58 13.03
N ARG A 940 9.77 13.13 13.73
CA ARG A 940 10.70 13.99 14.45
C ARG A 940 12.00 14.11 13.66
N VAL A 941 12.32 15.33 13.23
CA VAL A 941 13.53 15.65 12.49
C VAL A 941 14.63 15.98 13.48
N LEU A 942 15.74 15.23 13.41
CA LEU A 942 16.86 15.40 14.33
C LEU A 942 17.86 16.41 13.76
N LEU A 943 18.01 17.54 14.45
CA LEU A 943 18.98 18.58 14.15
C LEU A 943 20.19 18.40 15.06
N SER A 944 21.40 18.26 14.50
CA SER A 944 22.64 18.28 15.27
C SER A 944 23.67 19.15 14.57
N HIS A 945 24.32 20.03 15.31
CA HIS A 945 25.38 20.89 14.77
C HIS A 945 26.40 21.26 15.87
N GLY A 946 27.59 21.68 15.44
CA GLY A 946 28.59 22.34 16.29
C GLY A 946 28.12 23.71 16.80
N VAL A 947 28.89 24.27 17.74
CA VAL A 947 28.56 25.53 18.46
C VAL A 947 28.41 26.71 17.48
N TRP A 948 27.37 27.51 17.66
CA TRP A 948 27.19 28.79 16.94
C TRP A 948 27.35 29.98 17.89
N SER A 949 27.92 31.08 17.38
CA SER A 949 28.01 32.35 18.09
C SER A 949 26.63 32.98 18.30
N GLU A 950 25.77 32.88 17.29
CA GLU A 950 24.44 33.51 17.24
C GLU A 950 23.34 32.49 16.94
N ALA A 951 22.09 32.86 17.17
CA ALA A 951 20.95 32.07 16.74
C ALA A 951 20.68 32.35 15.26
N LEU A 952 20.47 31.31 14.47
CA LEU A 952 20.26 31.41 13.02
C LEU A 952 19.14 30.45 12.58
N HIS A 953 18.62 30.70 11.39
CA HIS A 953 17.59 29.85 10.79
C HIS A 953 18.19 28.66 10.06
N VAL A 954 17.60 27.49 10.24
CA VAL A 954 17.79 26.31 9.40
C VAL A 954 16.58 26.17 8.49
N GLU A 955 16.80 25.97 7.20
CA GLU A 955 15.73 25.76 6.23
C GLU A 955 15.37 24.27 6.21
N LEU A 956 14.09 23.98 6.47
CA LEU A 956 13.50 22.64 6.43
C LEU A 956 12.51 22.56 5.27
N GLY A 957 12.77 21.69 4.29
CA GLY A 957 11.92 21.49 3.12
C GLY A 957 11.63 20.02 2.87
N ILE A 958 10.58 19.75 2.08
CA ILE A 958 10.26 18.41 1.59
C ILE A 958 10.62 18.32 0.12
N VAL A 959 11.35 17.26 -0.25
CA VAL A 959 11.82 17.06 -1.62
C VAL A 959 11.53 15.64 -2.11
N LEU A 960 11.41 15.50 -3.42
CA LEU A 960 11.28 14.21 -4.11
C LEU A 960 12.63 13.87 -4.75
N ALA A 961 13.27 12.78 -4.33
CA ALA A 961 14.53 12.32 -4.90
C ALA A 961 14.29 11.34 -6.06
N PHE A 962 14.99 11.53 -7.19
CA PHE A 962 14.80 10.74 -8.41
C PHE A 962 16.14 10.35 -9.06
N ALA A 963 16.95 9.55 -8.36
CA ALA A 963 18.05 8.79 -8.95
C ALA A 963 18.53 7.74 -7.94
N SER A 964 18.86 6.54 -8.42
CA SER A 964 19.44 5.49 -7.59
C SER A 964 20.94 5.77 -7.38
N GLY A 965 21.29 6.68 -6.46
CA GLY A 965 22.67 6.79 -5.95
C GLY A 965 23.29 8.19 -5.88
N ASP A 966 22.78 9.19 -6.59
CA ASP A 966 23.27 10.57 -6.48
C ASP A 966 22.34 11.40 -5.58
N GLU A 967 22.84 11.79 -4.40
CA GLU A 967 22.13 12.64 -3.42
C GLU A 967 21.89 14.08 -3.90
N SER A 968 22.28 14.42 -5.13
CA SER A 968 22.18 15.78 -5.69
C SER A 968 20.90 16.05 -6.49
N ASN A 969 20.15 15.02 -6.89
CA ASN A 969 19.01 15.19 -7.81
C ASN A 969 17.67 15.06 -7.08
N PHE A 970 17.06 16.19 -6.76
CA PHE A 970 15.77 16.26 -6.08
C PHE A 970 14.89 17.42 -6.59
N ILE A 971 13.58 17.30 -6.41
CA ILE A 971 12.57 18.32 -6.73
C ILE A 971 11.95 18.81 -5.42
N GLU A 972 11.93 20.12 -5.20
CA GLU A 972 11.26 20.73 -4.06
C GLU A 972 9.73 20.62 -4.20
N LEU A 973 9.06 20.08 -3.18
CA LEU A 973 7.61 19.90 -3.15
C LEU A 973 6.88 21.06 -2.47
N CYS A 974 7.57 21.83 -1.63
CA CYS A 974 7.05 22.98 -0.89
C CYS A 974 8.13 24.04 -0.69
N GLU A 975 7.71 25.26 -0.34
CA GLU A 975 8.64 26.26 0.16
C GLU A 975 9.25 25.81 1.50
N PRO A 976 10.56 26.02 1.72
CA PRO A 976 11.21 25.60 2.95
C PRO A 976 10.80 26.50 4.12
N VAL A 977 10.49 25.87 5.26
CA VAL A 977 10.20 26.56 6.51
C VAL A 977 11.49 26.86 7.26
N ARG A 978 11.60 28.07 7.81
CA ARG A 978 12.76 28.50 8.58
C ARG A 978 12.60 28.20 10.06
N VAL A 979 13.47 27.36 10.62
CA VAL A 979 13.46 26.99 12.04
C VAL A 979 14.57 27.75 12.76
N PHE A 980 14.23 28.57 13.75
CA PHE A 980 15.19 29.39 14.48
C PHE A 980 15.89 28.60 15.59
N ILE A 981 17.21 28.39 15.50
CA ILE A 981 17.94 27.51 16.42
C ILE A 981 19.23 28.15 16.96
N SER A 982 19.69 27.68 18.13
CA SER A 982 20.95 28.13 18.75
C SER A 982 21.69 26.99 19.47
N PRO A 983 22.66 26.34 18.79
CA PRO A 983 23.56 25.36 19.41
C PRO A 983 24.57 26.07 20.34
N LYS A 984 24.46 25.81 21.65
CA LYS A 984 25.30 26.37 22.70
C LYS A 984 26.38 25.39 23.16
N PRO A 985 27.55 25.87 23.62
CA PRO A 985 28.59 24.99 24.15
C PRO A 985 28.08 24.22 25.38
N PRO A 986 28.64 23.03 25.66
CA PRO A 986 28.35 22.31 26.89
C PRO A 986 28.63 23.22 28.09
N LYS A 987 27.65 23.39 28.97
CA LYS A 987 27.89 24.05 30.26
C LYS A 987 28.89 23.18 31.01
N LYS A 988 30.13 23.65 31.20
CA LYS A 988 31.04 23.03 32.16
C LYS A 988 30.34 23.12 33.52
N ALA A 989 30.01 21.98 34.12
CA ALA A 989 29.63 21.95 35.52
C ALA A 989 30.79 22.56 36.31
N LEU A 990 30.51 23.68 36.99
CA LEU A 990 31.42 24.29 37.95
C LEU A 990 31.43 23.46 39.24
#